data_AF-A0A536HZE8-F1
#
_entry.id   AF-A0A536HZE8-F1
#
_cell.length_a   1.000
_cell.length_b   1.000
_cell.length_c   1.000
_cell.angle_alpha   90.00
_cell.angle_beta   90.00
_cell.angle_gamma   90.00
#
_symmetry.space_group_name_H-M   'P 1'
#
loop_
_entity.id
_entity.type
_entity.pdbx_description
1 polymer ?
#
loop_
_entity_poly.entity_id
_entity_poly.type
_entity_poly.pdbx_seq_one_letter_code
_entity_poly.pdbx_strand_id
1 'polypeptide(L)'
;MRGVPESADQDRGRAPAPGGRRPAGSTGRGRRRLGALAASHGSAAPRLARPGARCRSGAGGQPRTRDPGARGNRHRPPPTGRSDRPAAGLGYGRPGRQPAAAGRVSTLSLRVSFGFPQAGAIGPAHLTIGTYDGVHRGHLAILKPLIEEARAAGAASAMVTFEPHPRCVLDPDHCPPSLTTLDEKTWLLDGLGLNHVIVIPFTPQVAALTPTGFMRRLTKGMQPRQIVVGYDFAFGQGRRGDHAFLQRLGSKDGFAVRVVPALQRGGEPVSSSRIRRLILLGQVRAAAQLLGRDYFFRSVVEHGAQRGHRIGFPTANLKITPNKLLPANGVYAIRVRLEQIALTGVLNVGFRPTFGGNTLTVEAFIFDFEGDLYGKLITVSFVQRLRGENREREADPERVTGAPPLVIVNPVAGGGRARRFWQQSAIACREADMKVDVVQTERRGDAANLAADAGDRLVISVGGDGTAHEVINGLLRRPAGRVPRFGALMYGTGSDLVRTLPSPRRPKDVPSWLEKDRWRRIDVGRLGSSTGRRYFVNAADVGIGAEIVRRAAVGPLVLGGTINFLGAAVVSLMVHRNSSVRIRADDGFVEEARVRTIAIANGSHLGAGMRIAPDARPDDGLFDVVIIGDFGRFEAIRHLPRLYQGTHVSLKKVRVLRARRLEVDATDPVGIETDGEPAGSTPAVFEVVPAALDVLVW
;
A
#
# COMPACT_ATOMS: atom_id res chain seq x y z
N MET A 1 -34.77 3.40 60.42
CA MET A 1 -33.81 3.51 61.54
C MET A 1 -32.54 4.15 61.01
N ARG A 2 -32.18 5.31 61.60
CA ARG A 2 -30.85 5.94 61.82
C ARG A 2 -29.79 5.75 60.72
N GLY A 3 -29.14 6.77 60.14
CA GLY A 3 -28.81 8.11 60.64
C GLY A 3 -27.36 8.42 60.20
N VAL A 4 -27.12 9.66 59.79
CA VAL A 4 -25.83 10.27 59.35
C VAL A 4 -24.80 10.28 60.52
N PRO A 5 -23.50 10.55 60.27
CA PRO A 5 -22.96 11.93 60.33
C PRO A 5 -21.94 12.21 59.18
N GLU A 6 -21.84 13.37 58.49
CA GLU A 6 -21.40 14.72 58.92
C GLU A 6 -20.10 14.69 59.78
N SER A 7 -19.05 15.49 59.60
CA SER A 7 -18.91 16.81 58.97
C SER A 7 -17.42 17.24 58.84
N ALA A 8 -17.23 18.37 58.13
CA ALA A 8 -16.27 19.47 58.35
C ALA A 8 -14.74 19.24 58.21
N ASP A 9 -13.91 20.20 57.80
CA ASP A 9 -13.99 21.54 57.18
C ASP A 9 -12.52 22.03 57.02
N GLN A 10 -12.31 23.17 56.33
CA GLN A 10 -11.11 24.06 56.33
C GLN A 10 -9.98 23.72 55.32
N ASP A 11 -9.36 24.65 54.58
CA ASP A 11 -9.51 26.09 54.40
C ASP A 11 -8.74 26.54 53.13
N ARG A 12 -9.16 27.65 52.53
CA ARG A 12 -8.42 28.71 51.77
C ARG A 12 -7.13 28.43 50.99
N GLY A 13 -7.05 29.05 49.80
CA GLY A 13 -5.81 29.76 49.38
C GLY A 13 -5.57 29.95 47.88
N ARG A 14 -5.77 31.18 47.38
CA ARG A 14 -5.47 31.65 46.01
C ARG A 14 -3.96 31.82 45.74
N ALA A 15 -3.54 31.50 44.49
CA ALA A 15 -2.53 32.17 43.61
C ALA A 15 -1.07 32.32 44.14
N PRO A 16 -0.01 32.59 43.31
CA PRO A 16 -0.01 33.21 41.99
C PRO A 16 1.00 32.66 40.94
N ALA A 17 0.92 33.27 39.74
CA ALA A 17 1.85 33.16 38.61
C ALA A 17 3.26 33.71 38.91
N PRO A 18 4.23 33.49 37.99
CA PRO A 18 5.36 34.39 37.83
C PRO A 18 5.36 35.08 36.44
N GLY A 19 5.42 36.42 36.44
CA GLY A 19 6.02 37.21 35.36
C GLY A 19 7.54 36.94 35.28
N GLY A 20 8.27 37.19 34.21
CA GLY A 20 8.22 38.31 33.28
C GLY A 20 9.56 39.06 33.38
N ARG A 21 10.45 38.93 32.39
CA ARG A 21 11.54 39.89 32.13
C ARG A 21 11.81 40.01 30.62
N ARG A 22 11.66 41.24 30.12
CA ARG A 22 12.22 41.77 28.87
C ARG A 22 13.72 42.10 29.06
N PRO A 23 14.42 42.45 27.98
CA PRO A 23 14.81 43.86 27.87
C PRO A 23 14.54 44.51 26.49
N ALA A 24 14.50 45.86 26.53
CA ALA A 24 14.49 46.83 25.44
C ALA A 24 15.71 46.69 24.48
N GLY A 25 15.80 47.22 23.26
CA GLY A 25 15.07 48.28 22.56
C GLY A 25 15.93 49.56 22.43
N SER A 26 16.63 49.76 21.30
CA SER A 26 17.01 51.08 20.74
C SER A 26 17.47 50.92 19.27
N THR A 27 16.70 51.47 18.31
CA THR A 27 16.86 52.74 17.55
C THR A 27 17.67 52.63 16.26
N GLY A 28 17.08 53.04 15.13
CA GLY A 28 17.80 53.30 13.88
C GLY A 28 16.92 53.54 12.67
N ARG A 29 16.58 54.82 12.42
CA ARG A 29 15.77 55.35 11.30
C ARG A 29 16.40 55.13 9.93
N GLY A 30 15.57 55.02 8.88
CA GLY A 30 16.01 55.15 7.49
C GLY A 30 14.86 55.21 6.47
N ARG A 31 14.30 56.42 6.27
CA ARG A 31 13.36 56.78 5.20
C ARG A 31 13.94 56.57 3.79
N ARG A 32 13.10 56.22 2.81
CA ARG A 32 13.11 56.71 1.39
C ARG A 32 11.79 56.29 0.72
N ARG A 33 10.79 57.17 0.69
CA ARG A 33 10.41 58.09 -0.41
C ARG A 33 10.00 57.40 -1.72
N LEU A 34 8.69 57.42 -1.95
CA LEU A 34 8.03 57.52 -3.26
C LEU A 34 8.56 58.73 -4.05
N GLY A 35 8.67 58.55 -5.37
CA GLY A 35 8.96 59.60 -6.34
C GLY A 35 8.71 59.06 -7.75
N ALA A 36 7.56 59.40 -8.31
CA ALA A 36 7.15 59.17 -9.69
C ALA A 36 7.88 60.12 -10.65
N LEU A 37 7.87 59.78 -11.96
CA LEU A 37 7.75 60.62 -13.17
C LEU A 37 7.96 59.65 -14.38
N ALA A 38 6.95 59.31 -15.19
CA ALA A 38 6.39 60.07 -16.34
C ALA A 38 7.43 60.30 -17.46
N ALA A 39 7.19 60.19 -18.76
CA ALA A 39 6.08 59.78 -19.63
C ALA A 39 6.59 59.85 -21.10
N SER A 40 5.69 59.60 -22.06
CA SER A 40 5.73 59.90 -23.53
C SER A 40 6.18 58.75 -24.43
N HIS A 41 5.25 58.15 -25.20
CA HIS A 41 4.79 58.48 -26.57
C HIS A 41 5.83 58.05 -27.64
N GLY A 42 5.50 57.39 -28.76
CA GLY A 42 4.21 57.24 -29.41
C GLY A 42 4.17 56.15 -30.50
N SER A 43 2.98 56.10 -31.09
CA SER A 43 2.45 55.25 -32.17
C SER A 43 3.23 55.27 -33.48
N ALA A 44 3.27 54.15 -34.22
CA ALA A 44 2.63 54.03 -35.55
C ALA A 44 2.87 52.65 -36.20
N ALA A 45 1.80 52.05 -36.73
CA ALA A 45 1.83 50.96 -37.69
C ALA A 45 2.26 51.47 -39.10
N PRO A 46 2.49 50.57 -40.08
CA PRO A 46 1.39 50.30 -41.01
C PRO A 46 1.28 48.84 -41.53
N ARG A 47 0.04 48.53 -41.93
CA ARG A 47 -0.42 47.51 -42.90
C ARG A 47 0.15 47.84 -44.31
N LEU A 48 0.17 47.07 -45.40
CA LEU A 48 -0.49 45.85 -45.93
C LEU A 48 0.21 45.60 -47.30
N ALA A 49 0.32 44.37 -47.80
CA ALA A 49 -0.04 43.99 -49.19
C ALA A 49 0.44 42.56 -49.57
N ARG A 50 -0.48 41.78 -50.14
CA ARG A 50 -0.26 40.56 -50.95
C ARG A 50 -0.14 40.94 -52.43
N PRO A 51 0.34 40.04 -53.31
CA PRO A 51 -0.54 39.13 -54.10
C PRO A 51 0.08 37.70 -54.21
N GLY A 52 -0.52 36.59 -54.65
CA GLY A 52 -1.77 36.28 -55.37
C GLY A 52 -1.51 35.56 -56.71
N ALA A 53 -1.62 34.21 -56.78
CA ALA A 53 -1.93 33.32 -57.96
C ALA A 53 -1.73 31.83 -57.53
N ARG A 54 -2.65 30.83 -57.56
CA ARG A 54 -3.52 30.18 -58.60
C ARG A 54 -2.70 29.65 -59.80
N CYS A 55 -2.77 28.41 -60.33
CA CYS A 55 -3.77 27.32 -60.50
C CYS A 55 -3.01 25.98 -60.82
N ARG A 56 -3.40 24.78 -60.32
CA ARG A 56 -4.25 23.67 -60.86
C ARG A 56 -3.72 22.78 -62.03
N SER A 57 -4.06 21.47 -61.90
CA SER A 57 -4.12 20.33 -62.86
C SER A 57 -2.84 19.50 -63.07
N GLY A 58 -2.81 18.17 -63.19
CA GLY A 58 -3.77 17.03 -63.23
C GLY A 58 -2.91 15.73 -63.20
N ALA A 59 -3.31 14.57 -62.67
CA ALA A 59 -4.31 13.58 -63.14
C ALA A 59 -3.65 12.17 -63.30
N GLY A 60 -4.40 11.12 -62.92
CA GLY A 60 -4.22 9.70 -63.32
C GLY A 60 -3.15 8.89 -62.59
N GLY A 61 -3.36 7.66 -62.09
CA GLY A 61 -4.49 6.75 -62.10
C GLY A 61 -4.13 5.45 -61.37
N GLN A 62 -5.16 4.76 -60.87
CA GLN A 62 -5.19 3.32 -60.54
C GLN A 62 -6.16 2.66 -61.55
N PRO A 63 -6.40 1.33 -61.58
CA PRO A 63 -5.72 0.17 -60.95
C PRO A 63 -5.50 -1.00 -61.94
N ARG A 64 -4.92 -2.12 -61.50
CA ARG A 64 -5.21 -3.54 -61.89
C ARG A 64 -4.16 -4.47 -61.25
N THR A 65 -4.52 -5.31 -60.28
CA THR A 65 -4.98 -6.72 -60.39
C THR A 65 -4.12 -7.62 -61.28
N ARG A 66 -3.43 -8.60 -60.67
CA ARG A 66 -3.63 -10.05 -60.90
C ARG A 66 -2.51 -10.88 -60.25
N ASP A 67 -2.94 -11.80 -59.39
CA ASP A 67 -2.33 -13.12 -59.15
C ASP A 67 -2.41 -13.95 -60.46
N PRO A 68 -1.52 -14.92 -60.77
CA PRO A 68 -1.50 -16.21 -60.05
C PRO A 68 -0.13 -16.92 -59.93
N GLY A 69 0.00 -17.76 -58.88
CA GLY A 69 0.27 -19.19 -59.09
C GLY A 69 1.71 -19.74 -59.08
N ALA A 70 2.06 -20.31 -57.92
CA ALA A 70 2.64 -21.65 -57.70
C ALA A 70 4.09 -22.02 -58.07
N ARG A 71 4.62 -22.91 -57.19
CA ARG A 71 5.90 -23.69 -57.20
C ARG A 71 7.11 -22.88 -56.70
N GLY A 72 7.97 -23.34 -55.80
CA GLY A 72 8.14 -24.62 -55.11
C GLY A 72 9.58 -24.70 -54.62
N ASN A 73 9.77 -25.25 -53.41
CA ASN A 73 11.01 -25.82 -52.84
C ASN A 73 12.20 -24.92 -52.41
N ARG A 74 12.56 -25.15 -51.13
CA ARG A 74 13.91 -25.24 -50.52
C ARG A 74 14.79 -23.97 -50.53
N HIS A 75 15.05 -23.43 -49.32
CA HIS A 75 16.38 -23.52 -48.69
C HIS A 75 16.49 -22.77 -47.35
N ARG A 76 17.15 -23.46 -46.39
CA ARG A 76 18.13 -23.02 -45.37
C ARG A 76 17.83 -21.83 -44.45
N PRO A 77 17.99 -22.00 -43.12
CA PRO A 77 18.17 -20.87 -42.20
C PRO A 77 19.60 -20.29 -42.27
N PRO A 78 19.79 -18.99 -41.95
CA PRO A 78 21.07 -18.29 -42.06
C PRO A 78 22.00 -18.54 -40.85
N PRO A 79 23.28 -18.15 -40.94
CA PRO A 79 24.37 -18.77 -40.18
C PRO A 79 24.64 -18.10 -38.83
N THR A 80 25.18 -18.91 -37.92
CA THR A 80 25.77 -18.52 -36.64
C THR A 80 27.12 -17.80 -36.82
N GLY A 81 27.24 -16.59 -36.28
CA GLY A 81 28.52 -15.90 -36.07
C GLY A 81 28.85 -15.78 -34.57
N ARG A 82 30.00 -16.34 -34.16
CA ARG A 82 30.77 -16.04 -32.93
C ARG A 82 31.28 -14.58 -33.00
N SER A 83 31.57 -13.80 -31.97
CA SER A 83 32.18 -13.94 -30.62
C SER A 83 31.64 -12.76 -29.75
N ASP A 84 31.73 -12.62 -28.41
CA ASP A 84 32.75 -12.91 -27.41
C ASP A 84 32.10 -13.05 -26.01
N ARG A 85 32.67 -13.93 -25.17
CA ARG A 85 32.38 -14.06 -23.73
C ARG A 85 33.45 -13.34 -22.92
N PRO A 86 33.11 -12.74 -21.76
CA PRO A 86 33.95 -12.78 -20.57
C PRO A 86 33.60 -13.99 -19.70
N ALA A 87 34.64 -14.55 -19.08
CA ALA A 87 34.63 -15.81 -18.36
C ALA A 87 34.27 -15.68 -16.85
N ALA A 88 33.78 -16.80 -16.31
CA ALA A 88 33.87 -17.32 -14.94
C ALA A 88 33.21 -16.55 -13.76
N GLY A 89 32.49 -17.18 -12.83
CA GLY A 89 32.36 -18.62 -12.58
C GLY A 89 31.39 -19.03 -11.46
N LEU A 90 31.48 -20.33 -11.18
CA LEU A 90 30.85 -21.16 -10.13
C LEU A 90 29.39 -21.61 -10.38
N GLY A 91 29.25 -22.57 -11.31
CA GLY A 91 28.10 -23.47 -11.38
C GLY A 91 28.29 -24.68 -10.44
N TYR A 92 27.23 -25.02 -9.70
CA TYR A 92 27.12 -26.28 -8.98
C TYR A 92 26.63 -27.39 -9.92
N GLY A 93 27.32 -28.53 -9.89
CA GLY A 93 27.14 -29.66 -10.80
C GLY A 93 25.85 -30.46 -10.61
N ARG A 94 25.42 -31.10 -11.70
CA ARG A 94 24.42 -32.18 -11.75
C ARG A 94 24.98 -33.47 -11.14
N PRO A 95 24.13 -34.36 -10.59
CA PRO A 95 24.59 -35.62 -9.99
C PRO A 95 24.68 -36.74 -11.03
N GLY A 96 25.77 -37.52 -10.99
CA GLY A 96 25.89 -38.75 -11.76
C GLY A 96 27.20 -39.50 -11.47
N ARG A 97 27.04 -40.72 -10.94
CA ARG A 97 28.01 -41.81 -10.68
C ARG A 97 28.79 -41.80 -9.36
N GLN A 98 28.49 -42.84 -8.56
CA GLN A 98 29.30 -43.34 -7.44
C GLN A 98 30.72 -43.75 -7.90
N PRO A 99 31.71 -43.57 -7.02
CA PRO A 99 32.81 -44.52 -6.88
C PRO A 99 32.77 -45.22 -5.52
N ALA A 100 33.32 -46.43 -5.52
CA ALA A 100 33.30 -47.42 -4.46
C ALA A 100 34.11 -47.04 -3.20
N ALA A 101 33.74 -47.73 -2.12
CA ALA A 101 34.28 -47.79 -0.76
C ALA A 101 35.72 -47.29 -0.50
N ALA A 102 35.84 -46.35 0.45
CA ALA A 102 36.96 -46.25 1.40
C ALA A 102 36.60 -45.35 2.61
N GLY A 103 36.70 -45.89 3.83
CA GLY A 103 36.81 -45.15 5.10
C GLY A 103 35.51 -44.63 5.74
N ARG A 104 35.08 -45.26 6.84
CA ARG A 104 34.01 -44.75 7.72
C ARG A 104 34.43 -43.40 8.34
N VAL A 105 34.05 -42.29 7.71
CA VAL A 105 33.97 -41.00 8.39
C VAL A 105 32.78 -41.08 9.34
N SER A 106 33.05 -41.18 10.64
CA SER A 106 32.05 -41.03 11.70
C SER A 106 31.39 -39.66 11.56
N THR A 107 30.22 -39.60 10.91
CA THR A 107 29.35 -38.42 10.88
C THR A 107 28.75 -38.25 12.27
N LEU A 108 29.47 -37.55 13.15
CA LEU A 108 28.92 -37.13 14.44
C LEU A 108 27.77 -36.15 14.16
N SER A 109 26.54 -36.59 14.39
CA SER A 109 25.34 -35.76 14.36
C SER A 109 25.41 -34.65 15.41
N LEU A 110 24.91 -33.45 15.08
CA LEU A 110 24.79 -32.36 16.05
C LEU A 110 24.01 -32.79 17.30
N ARG A 111 24.56 -32.53 18.49
CA ARG A 111 23.87 -32.75 19.78
C ARG A 111 23.29 -31.46 20.30
N VAL A 112 21.98 -31.46 20.59
CA VAL A 112 21.28 -30.32 21.19
C VAL A 112 20.99 -30.66 22.66
N SER A 113 21.43 -29.81 23.58
CA SER A 113 21.14 -29.93 25.02
C SER A 113 20.45 -28.68 25.56
N PHE A 114 19.62 -28.85 26.58
CA PHE A 114 18.91 -27.76 27.22
C PHE A 114 19.43 -27.54 28.64
N GLY A 115 19.64 -26.27 29.00
CA GLY A 115 20.22 -25.86 30.27
C GLY A 115 21.75 -25.84 30.27
N PHE A 116 22.34 -25.60 31.44
CA PHE A 116 23.78 -25.68 31.61
C PHE A 116 24.25 -27.14 31.55
N PRO A 117 25.39 -27.43 30.92
CA PRO A 117 25.90 -28.79 30.81
C PRO A 117 26.20 -29.39 32.18
N GLN A 118 25.92 -30.68 32.35
CA GLN A 118 26.30 -31.44 33.54
C GLN A 118 27.82 -31.62 33.61
N ALA A 119 28.34 -31.88 34.81
CA ALA A 119 29.77 -31.97 35.03
C ALA A 119 30.43 -33.01 34.12
N GLY A 120 31.48 -32.62 33.39
CA GLY A 120 32.21 -33.49 32.47
C GLY A 120 31.44 -33.96 31.23
N ALA A 121 30.23 -33.43 30.96
CA ALA A 121 29.41 -33.85 29.83
C ALA A 121 30.05 -33.56 28.47
N ILE A 122 30.87 -32.53 28.39
CA ILE A 122 31.62 -32.14 27.20
C ILE A 122 33.11 -32.07 27.61
N GLY A 123 33.99 -32.69 26.82
CA GLY A 123 35.43 -32.67 27.07
C GLY A 123 36.07 -31.32 26.70
N PRO A 124 37.32 -31.33 26.19
CA PRO A 124 37.95 -30.17 25.58
C PRO A 124 37.05 -29.59 24.49
N ALA A 125 36.77 -28.28 24.55
CA ALA A 125 35.84 -27.63 23.64
C ALA A 125 36.29 -26.24 23.18
N HIS A 126 36.03 -25.91 21.92
CA HIS A 126 36.03 -24.53 21.43
C HIS A 126 34.58 -24.06 21.41
N LEU A 127 34.28 -22.98 22.12
CA LEU A 127 32.92 -22.50 22.24
C LEU A 127 32.72 -21.07 21.76
N THR A 128 31.48 -20.78 21.41
CA THR A 128 31.00 -19.42 21.19
C THR A 128 29.68 -19.21 21.91
N ILE A 129 29.41 -17.98 22.32
CA ILE A 129 28.23 -17.61 23.10
C ILE A 129 27.49 -16.51 22.36
N GLY A 130 26.18 -16.69 22.15
CA GLY A 130 25.37 -15.67 21.50
C GLY A 130 23.96 -16.12 21.14
N THR A 131 23.11 -15.17 20.71
CA THR A 131 21.76 -15.50 20.26
C THR A 131 21.75 -16.22 18.91
N TYR A 132 22.74 -15.93 18.06
CA TYR A 132 22.93 -16.55 16.75
C TYR A 132 21.71 -16.51 15.83
N ASP A 133 20.81 -15.53 16.05
CA ASP A 133 19.57 -15.42 15.29
C ASP A 133 19.85 -15.19 13.80
N GLY A 134 19.25 -16.00 12.94
CA GLY A 134 19.46 -15.95 11.51
C GLY A 134 20.75 -16.58 11.00
N VAL A 135 21.72 -16.97 11.85
CA VAL A 135 23.01 -17.61 11.44
C VAL A 135 23.57 -16.96 10.17
N HIS A 136 23.74 -15.63 10.20
CA HIS A 136 24.10 -14.84 9.03
C HIS A 136 25.61 -14.87 8.74
N ARG A 137 26.08 -14.24 7.65
CA ARG A 137 27.51 -14.26 7.29
C ARG A 137 28.44 -13.77 8.41
N GLY A 138 28.01 -12.79 9.20
CA GLY A 138 28.74 -12.39 10.41
C GLY A 138 28.90 -13.53 11.44
N HIS A 139 27.85 -14.31 11.70
CA HIS A 139 27.94 -15.50 12.55
C HIS A 139 28.79 -16.61 11.90
N LEU A 140 28.70 -16.80 10.58
CA LEU A 140 29.51 -17.79 9.86
C LEU A 140 31.01 -17.48 9.93
N ALA A 141 31.39 -16.20 10.00
CA ALA A 141 32.79 -15.79 10.20
C ALA A 141 33.34 -16.18 11.59
N ILE A 142 32.45 -16.46 12.56
CA ILE A 142 32.82 -16.99 13.89
C ILE A 142 32.77 -18.52 13.88
N LEU A 143 31.67 -19.09 13.38
CA LEU A 143 31.37 -20.51 13.46
C LEU A 143 32.32 -21.37 12.61
N LYS A 144 32.65 -20.95 11.38
CA LYS A 144 33.50 -21.75 10.50
C LYS A 144 34.92 -21.95 11.07
N PRO A 145 35.66 -20.88 11.44
CA PRO A 145 36.97 -21.06 12.06
C PRO A 145 36.89 -21.83 13.38
N LEU A 146 35.86 -21.60 14.20
CA LEU A 146 35.67 -22.34 15.45
C LEU A 146 35.56 -23.85 15.21
N ILE A 147 34.78 -24.28 14.22
CA ILE A 147 34.58 -25.70 13.89
C ILE A 147 35.87 -26.31 13.33
N GLU A 148 36.53 -25.60 12.41
CA GLU A 148 37.79 -26.05 11.80
C GLU A 148 38.90 -26.20 12.85
N GLU A 149 39.07 -25.22 13.73
CA GLU A 149 40.09 -25.22 14.78
C GLU A 149 39.79 -26.23 15.89
N ALA A 150 38.51 -26.41 16.27
CA ALA A 150 38.13 -27.44 17.22
C ALA A 150 38.49 -28.82 16.70
N ARG A 151 38.17 -29.08 15.42
CA ARG A 151 38.49 -30.34 14.75
C ARG A 151 40.01 -30.58 14.70
N ALA A 152 40.78 -29.55 14.34
CA ALA A 152 42.24 -29.64 14.29
C ALA A 152 42.86 -29.91 15.68
N ALA A 153 42.26 -29.39 16.74
CA ALA A 153 42.70 -29.57 18.13
C ALA A 153 42.17 -30.85 18.80
N GLY A 154 41.40 -31.69 18.10
CA GLY A 154 40.72 -32.84 18.71
C GLY A 154 39.70 -32.46 19.78
N ALA A 155 39.18 -31.23 19.73
CA ALA A 155 38.23 -30.66 20.66
C ALA A 155 36.81 -30.64 20.07
N ALA A 156 35.80 -30.60 20.93
CA ALA A 156 34.41 -30.42 20.52
C ALA A 156 34.13 -28.97 20.13
N SER A 157 33.38 -28.75 19.05
CA SER A 157 32.85 -27.43 18.69
C SER A 157 31.47 -27.21 19.35
N ALA A 158 31.31 -26.12 20.09
CA ALA A 158 30.09 -25.84 20.85
C ALA A 158 29.55 -24.42 20.65
N MET A 159 28.24 -24.29 20.49
CA MET A 159 27.54 -23.00 20.52
C MET A 159 26.62 -22.94 21.74
N VAL A 160 26.83 -21.95 22.60
CA VAL A 160 25.89 -21.61 23.68
C VAL A 160 24.93 -20.55 23.17
N THR A 161 23.64 -20.83 23.27
CA THR A 161 22.58 -19.92 22.84
C THR A 161 21.44 -19.86 23.85
N PHE A 162 20.45 -19.02 23.57
CA PHE A 162 19.40 -18.65 24.51
C PHE A 162 18.02 -18.76 23.86
N GLU A 163 17.09 -19.40 24.55
CA GLU A 163 15.67 -19.51 24.15
C GLU A 163 14.77 -19.29 25.38
N PRO A 164 13.77 -18.39 25.36
CA PRO A 164 13.49 -17.43 24.31
C PRO A 164 14.63 -16.41 24.13
N HIS A 165 14.56 -15.60 23.08
CA HIS A 165 15.55 -14.54 22.86
C HIS A 165 15.68 -13.65 24.12
N PRO A 166 16.90 -13.30 24.59
CA PRO A 166 17.08 -12.58 25.87
C PRO A 166 16.25 -11.31 26.02
N ARG A 167 16.10 -10.55 24.93
CA ARG A 167 15.26 -9.34 24.91
C ARG A 167 13.79 -9.61 25.20
N CYS A 168 13.25 -10.78 24.87
CA CYS A 168 11.86 -11.13 25.17
C CYS A 168 11.60 -11.32 26.67
N VAL A 169 12.65 -11.48 27.48
CA VAL A 169 12.56 -11.59 28.95
C VAL A 169 12.91 -10.26 29.61
N LEU A 170 13.92 -9.56 29.08
CA LEU A 170 14.39 -8.27 29.63
C LEU A 170 13.50 -7.09 29.25
N ASP A 171 12.88 -7.16 28.09
CA ASP A 171 12.05 -6.10 27.48
C ASP A 171 10.96 -6.76 26.61
N PRO A 172 9.94 -7.38 27.26
CA PRO A 172 8.93 -8.18 26.56
C PRO A 172 8.19 -7.40 25.47
N ASP A 173 7.89 -6.12 25.71
CA ASP A 173 7.20 -5.23 24.76
C ASP A 173 7.96 -5.04 23.44
N HIS A 174 9.28 -5.18 23.47
CA HIS A 174 10.13 -5.11 22.30
C HIS A 174 10.78 -6.46 21.96
N CYS A 175 10.18 -7.60 22.33
CA CYS A 175 10.66 -8.91 21.88
C CYS A 175 10.82 -8.95 20.34
N PRO A 176 12.02 -9.16 19.79
CA PRO A 176 12.21 -9.14 18.35
C PRO A 176 11.69 -10.45 17.73
N PRO A 177 11.07 -10.39 16.53
CA PRO A 177 10.70 -11.59 15.80
C PRO A 177 11.95 -12.35 15.35
N SER A 178 11.92 -13.67 15.46
CA SER A 178 13.07 -14.54 15.23
C SER A 178 13.32 -14.74 13.74
N LEU A 179 14.56 -14.48 13.27
CA LEU A 179 14.96 -14.81 11.91
C LEU A 179 14.97 -16.33 11.69
N THR A 180 15.39 -17.09 12.69
CA THR A 180 15.38 -18.56 12.70
C THR A 180 14.73 -19.08 13.97
N THR A 181 13.82 -20.05 13.86
CA THR A 181 13.39 -20.86 15.02
C THR A 181 14.54 -21.69 15.55
N LEU A 182 14.40 -22.31 16.73
CA LEU A 182 15.41 -23.22 17.25
C LEU A 182 15.65 -24.41 16.30
N ASP A 183 14.60 -25.03 15.76
CA ASP A 183 14.69 -26.12 14.78
C ASP A 183 15.43 -25.69 13.49
N GLU A 184 15.14 -24.49 12.99
CA GLU A 184 15.84 -23.97 11.81
C GLU A 184 17.31 -23.64 12.10
N LYS A 185 17.59 -23.13 13.30
CA LYS A 185 18.95 -22.82 13.76
C LYS A 185 19.78 -24.10 13.88
N THR A 186 19.25 -25.13 14.55
CA THR A 186 19.94 -26.42 14.70
C THR A 186 20.13 -27.09 13.35
N TRP A 187 19.13 -27.05 12.45
CA TRP A 187 19.27 -27.56 11.08
C TRP A 187 20.41 -26.89 10.29
N LEU A 188 20.57 -25.57 10.43
CA LEU A 188 21.67 -24.84 9.79
C LEU A 188 23.04 -25.21 10.38
N LEU A 189 23.11 -25.39 11.70
CA LEU A 189 24.36 -25.67 12.41
C LEU A 189 24.83 -27.11 12.21
N ASP A 190 23.90 -28.05 12.08
CA ASP A 190 24.19 -29.44 11.71
C ASP A 190 24.84 -29.49 10.32
N GLY A 191 24.30 -28.75 9.35
CA GLY A 191 24.90 -28.60 8.02
C GLY A 191 26.30 -27.93 8.00
N LEU A 192 26.73 -27.28 9.08
CA LEU A 192 28.09 -26.75 9.23
C LEU A 192 29.04 -27.76 9.91
N GLY A 193 28.52 -28.85 10.47
CA GLY A 193 29.29 -29.83 11.23
C GLY A 193 29.63 -29.40 12.66
N LEU A 194 28.80 -28.57 13.28
CA LEU A 194 28.91 -28.21 14.70
C LEU A 194 28.59 -29.42 15.59
N ASN A 195 29.36 -29.66 16.66
CA ASN A 195 29.13 -30.85 17.50
C ASN A 195 28.04 -30.64 18.56
N HIS A 196 28.01 -29.47 19.21
CA HIS A 196 27.08 -29.18 20.30
C HIS A 196 26.37 -27.84 20.15
N VAL A 197 25.06 -27.82 20.36
CA VAL A 197 24.25 -26.62 20.63
C VAL A 197 23.69 -26.73 22.04
N ILE A 198 24.10 -25.81 22.91
CA ILE A 198 23.67 -25.73 24.30
C ILE A 198 22.67 -24.58 24.40
N VAL A 199 21.39 -24.93 24.54
CA VAL A 199 20.28 -23.98 24.63
C VAL A 199 20.02 -23.70 26.10
N ILE A 200 20.45 -22.54 26.59
CA ILE A 200 20.15 -22.11 27.95
C ILE A 200 18.78 -21.44 27.95
N PRO A 201 17.79 -21.95 28.72
CA PRO A 201 16.54 -21.26 28.92
C PRO A 201 16.81 -19.87 29.51
N PHE A 202 16.50 -18.81 28.76
CA PHE A 202 16.75 -17.47 29.27
C PHE A 202 15.62 -17.09 30.22
N THR A 203 15.96 -16.86 31.48
CA THR A 203 15.01 -16.50 32.54
C THR A 203 15.55 -15.31 33.33
N PRO A 204 14.73 -14.64 34.15
CA PRO A 204 15.22 -13.59 35.06
C PRO A 204 16.38 -14.07 35.96
N GLN A 205 16.37 -15.34 36.37
CA GLN A 205 17.45 -15.94 37.17
C GLN A 205 18.75 -16.07 36.36
N VAL A 206 18.66 -16.45 35.08
CA VAL A 206 19.84 -16.48 34.19
C VAL A 206 20.34 -15.07 33.89
N ALA A 207 19.44 -14.10 33.69
CA ALA A 207 19.77 -12.70 33.48
C ALA A 207 20.49 -12.06 34.68
N ALA A 208 20.19 -12.51 35.90
CA ALA A 208 20.82 -12.06 37.13
C ALA A 208 22.23 -12.65 37.37
N LEU A 209 22.67 -13.64 36.58
CA LEU A 209 23.99 -14.24 36.76
C LEU A 209 25.10 -13.23 36.43
N THR A 210 26.05 -13.07 37.34
CA THR A 210 27.29 -12.34 37.05
C THR A 210 28.07 -13.06 35.94
N PRO A 211 28.92 -12.34 35.17
CA PRO A 211 29.75 -12.97 34.14
C PRO A 211 30.57 -14.17 34.65
N THR A 212 31.18 -14.02 35.84
CA THR A 212 31.92 -15.10 36.51
C THR A 212 31.00 -16.27 36.89
N GLY A 213 29.83 -15.99 37.46
CA GLY A 213 28.87 -17.02 37.84
C GLY A 213 28.36 -17.82 36.63
N PHE A 214 28.11 -17.14 35.50
CA PHE A 214 27.73 -17.77 34.25
C PHE A 214 28.83 -18.67 33.69
N MET A 215 30.07 -18.14 33.59
CA MET A 215 31.21 -18.92 33.09
C MET A 215 31.51 -20.14 33.95
N ARG A 216 31.46 -20.01 35.28
CA ARG A 216 31.66 -21.14 36.21
C ARG A 216 30.66 -22.28 35.99
N ARG A 217 29.40 -21.96 35.65
CA ARG A 217 28.40 -23.00 35.34
C ARG A 217 28.68 -23.68 34.01
N LEU A 218 29.21 -22.97 33.02
CA LEU A 218 29.64 -23.57 31.75
C LEU A 218 30.87 -24.44 31.92
N THR A 219 31.93 -23.94 32.57
CA THR A 219 33.20 -24.65 32.78
C THR A 219 33.07 -25.86 33.70
N LYS A 220 32.02 -25.92 34.53
CA LYS A 220 31.71 -27.15 35.27
C LYS A 220 31.40 -28.32 34.33
N GLY A 221 30.68 -28.06 33.22
CA GLY A 221 30.21 -29.09 32.31
C GLY A 221 30.95 -29.22 30.98
N MET A 222 31.92 -28.33 30.71
CA MET A 222 32.81 -28.44 29.57
C MET A 222 34.22 -27.94 29.92
N GLN A 223 35.24 -28.31 29.15
CA GLN A 223 36.59 -27.78 29.30
C GLN A 223 36.93 -26.82 28.15
N PRO A 224 36.68 -25.50 28.28
CA PRO A 224 37.05 -24.55 27.24
C PRO A 224 38.55 -24.58 26.95
N ARG A 225 38.92 -24.68 25.68
CA ARG A 225 40.27 -24.41 25.17
C ARG A 225 40.35 -23.08 24.44
N GLN A 226 39.27 -22.72 23.75
CA GLN A 226 39.14 -21.46 23.05
C GLN A 226 37.70 -20.94 23.12
N ILE A 227 37.54 -19.64 23.33
CA ILE A 227 36.26 -18.94 23.20
C ILE A 227 36.35 -17.96 22.04
N VAL A 228 35.48 -18.12 21.04
CA VAL A 228 35.43 -17.23 19.87
C VAL A 228 34.18 -16.36 19.95
N VAL A 229 34.34 -15.04 19.92
CA VAL A 229 33.24 -14.07 20.05
C VAL A 229 33.36 -12.94 19.02
N GLY A 230 32.23 -12.28 18.73
CA GLY A 230 32.22 -11.09 17.88
C GLY A 230 32.73 -9.84 18.60
N TYR A 231 33.08 -8.81 17.84
CA TYR A 231 33.55 -7.51 18.33
C TYR A 231 32.57 -6.80 19.30
N ASP A 232 31.26 -7.02 19.16
CA ASP A 232 30.19 -6.40 19.95
C ASP A 232 29.64 -7.33 21.05
N PHE A 233 30.34 -8.45 21.32
CA PHE A 233 29.91 -9.44 22.29
C PHE A 233 29.87 -8.90 23.73
N ALA A 234 28.74 -9.14 24.41
CA ALA A 234 28.62 -8.95 25.84
C ALA A 234 27.59 -9.91 26.45
N PHE A 235 27.78 -10.30 27.71
CA PHE A 235 26.94 -11.24 28.46
C PHE A 235 26.97 -10.95 29.98
N GLY A 236 26.18 -11.72 30.73
CA GLY A 236 26.03 -11.59 32.18
C GLY A 236 25.23 -10.36 32.61
N GLN A 237 24.98 -10.28 33.92
CA GLN A 237 24.19 -9.21 34.53
C GLN A 237 24.72 -7.83 34.12
N GLY A 238 23.83 -6.99 33.58
CA GLY A 238 24.17 -5.64 33.13
C GLY A 238 25.16 -5.61 31.95
N ARG A 239 25.30 -6.70 31.18
CA ARG A 239 26.24 -6.82 30.05
C ARG A 239 27.70 -6.58 30.45
N ARG A 240 28.06 -6.86 31.71
CA ARG A 240 29.40 -6.59 32.28
C ARG A 240 30.49 -7.59 31.83
N GLY A 241 30.10 -8.70 31.22
CA GLY A 241 31.05 -9.66 30.64
C GLY A 241 31.26 -9.32 29.18
N ASP A 242 32.41 -8.79 28.81
CA ASP A 242 32.81 -8.50 27.43
C ASP A 242 34.04 -9.36 27.04
N HIS A 243 34.62 -9.08 25.86
CA HIS A 243 35.83 -9.78 25.42
C HIS A 243 37.03 -9.52 26.35
N ALA A 244 37.16 -8.33 26.94
CA ALA A 244 38.24 -8.02 27.87
C ALA A 244 38.10 -8.80 29.19
N PHE A 245 36.87 -8.96 29.69
CA PHE A 245 36.56 -9.85 30.81
C PHE A 245 36.95 -11.29 30.49
N LEU A 246 36.54 -11.80 29.32
CA LEU A 246 36.87 -13.16 28.91
C LEU A 246 38.39 -13.37 28.78
N GLN A 247 39.13 -12.40 28.24
CA GLN A 247 40.59 -12.48 28.13
C GLN A 247 41.25 -12.59 29.51
N ARG A 248 40.86 -11.73 30.46
CA ARG A 248 41.37 -11.80 31.84
C ARG A 248 41.02 -13.13 32.54
N LEU A 249 39.82 -13.64 32.31
CA LEU A 249 39.40 -14.94 32.85
C LEU A 249 40.16 -16.09 32.19
N GLY A 250 40.31 -16.06 30.87
CA GLY A 250 41.02 -17.08 30.09
C GLY A 250 42.49 -17.21 30.46
N SER A 251 43.16 -16.09 30.75
CA SER A 251 44.54 -16.09 31.26
C SER A 251 44.68 -16.79 32.62
N LYS A 252 43.61 -16.81 33.44
CA LYS A 252 43.59 -17.49 34.75
C LYS A 252 43.15 -18.94 34.63
N ASP A 253 42.15 -19.20 33.80
CA ASP A 253 41.44 -20.49 33.71
C ASP A 253 41.96 -21.39 32.56
N GLY A 254 42.94 -20.93 31.79
CA GLY A 254 43.66 -21.74 30.80
C GLY A 254 42.97 -21.89 29.43
N PHE A 255 42.22 -20.87 28.98
CA PHE A 255 41.62 -20.85 27.65
C PHE A 255 41.94 -19.59 26.86
N ALA A 256 42.08 -19.73 25.54
CA ALA A 256 42.31 -18.62 24.62
C ALA A 256 41.00 -17.88 24.29
N VAL A 257 41.08 -16.59 23.99
CA VAL A 257 39.93 -15.79 23.54
C VAL A 257 40.25 -15.16 22.19
N ARG A 258 39.42 -15.43 21.19
CA ARG A 258 39.52 -14.86 19.86
C ARG A 258 38.34 -13.94 19.59
N VAL A 259 38.64 -12.69 19.25
CA VAL A 259 37.64 -11.69 18.85
C VAL A 259 37.61 -11.59 17.32
N VAL A 260 36.44 -11.81 16.74
CA VAL A 260 36.22 -11.73 15.29
C VAL A 260 35.70 -10.33 14.94
N PRO A 261 36.37 -9.57 14.05
CA PRO A 261 35.91 -8.27 13.60
C PRO A 261 34.54 -8.32 12.92
N ALA A 262 33.86 -7.17 12.88
CA ALA A 262 32.59 -7.03 12.18
C ALA A 262 32.75 -7.35 10.69
N LEU A 263 32.00 -8.34 10.18
CA LEU A 263 31.87 -8.49 8.74
C LEU A 263 31.04 -7.34 8.19
N GLN A 264 31.60 -6.54 7.29
CA GLN A 264 30.91 -5.41 6.66
C GLN A 264 30.42 -5.75 5.25
N ARG A 265 29.31 -5.12 4.85
CA ARG A 265 28.82 -5.14 3.46
C ARG A 265 28.13 -3.83 3.13
N GLY A 266 28.65 -3.12 2.12
CA GLY A 266 28.21 -1.79 1.75
C GLY A 266 28.46 -0.75 2.85
N GLY A 267 29.64 -0.81 3.50
CA GLY A 267 30.03 0.10 4.59
C GLY A 267 29.37 -0.13 5.94
N GLU A 268 28.39 -1.03 6.03
CA GLU A 268 27.66 -1.32 7.28
C GLU A 268 27.92 -2.76 7.77
N PRO A 269 27.99 -3.00 9.09
CA PRO A 269 28.05 -4.34 9.67
C PRO A 269 26.88 -5.25 9.23
N VAL A 270 27.17 -6.53 9.04
CA VAL A 270 26.16 -7.58 8.85
C VAL A 270 25.61 -7.97 10.22
N SER A 271 24.35 -7.63 10.50
CA SER A 271 23.69 -7.91 11.79
C SER A 271 22.28 -8.47 11.64
N SER A 272 21.80 -9.15 12.69
CA SER A 272 20.42 -9.67 12.76
C SER A 272 19.39 -8.54 12.60
N SER A 273 19.60 -7.38 13.24
CA SER A 273 18.69 -6.23 13.15
C SER A 273 18.55 -5.70 11.72
N ARG A 274 19.67 -5.61 10.98
CA ARG A 274 19.67 -5.18 9.57
C ARG A 274 18.92 -6.17 8.68
N ILE A 275 19.11 -7.48 8.92
CA ILE A 275 18.43 -8.53 8.16
C ILE A 275 16.92 -8.51 8.47
N ARG A 276 16.51 -8.40 9.74
CA ARG A 276 15.09 -8.29 10.11
C ARG A 276 14.41 -7.13 9.41
N ARG A 277 15.05 -5.95 9.35
CA ARG A 277 14.53 -4.78 8.62
C ARG A 277 14.30 -5.09 7.14
N LEU A 278 15.25 -5.75 6.47
CA LEU A 278 15.11 -6.13 5.06
C LEU A 278 13.95 -7.12 4.84
N ILE A 279 13.82 -8.12 5.72
CA ILE A 279 12.73 -9.10 5.67
C ILE A 279 11.37 -8.41 5.88
N LEU A 280 11.25 -7.55 6.90
CA LEU A 280 10.03 -6.77 7.18
C LEU A 280 9.62 -5.84 6.03
N LEU A 281 10.56 -5.39 5.20
CA LEU A 281 10.28 -4.61 3.98
C LEU A 281 10.00 -5.50 2.74
N GLY A 282 10.05 -6.81 2.89
CA GLY A 282 9.90 -7.79 1.81
C GLY A 282 11.12 -7.88 0.88
N GLN A 283 12.26 -7.29 1.25
CA GLN A 283 13.50 -7.27 0.45
C GLN A 283 14.32 -8.55 0.67
N VAL A 284 13.70 -9.71 0.43
CA VAL A 284 14.26 -11.05 0.71
C VAL A 284 15.57 -11.34 -0.03
N ARG A 285 15.73 -10.82 -1.26
CA ARG A 285 16.96 -10.97 -2.05
C ARG A 285 18.14 -10.19 -1.44
N ALA A 286 17.89 -8.99 -0.91
CA ALA A 286 18.91 -8.22 -0.19
C ALA A 286 19.26 -8.89 1.14
N ALA A 287 18.28 -9.43 1.86
CA ALA A 287 18.53 -10.21 3.07
C ALA A 287 19.38 -11.47 2.78
N ALA A 288 19.12 -12.15 1.66
CA ALA A 288 19.88 -13.34 1.26
C ALA A 288 21.38 -13.06 1.07
N GLN A 289 21.72 -11.87 0.57
CA GLN A 289 23.11 -11.42 0.45
C GLN A 289 23.83 -11.30 1.80
N LEU A 290 23.12 -10.91 2.86
CA LEU A 290 23.66 -10.80 4.22
C LEU A 290 23.67 -12.15 4.95
N LEU A 291 22.67 -13.00 4.69
CA LEU A 291 22.56 -14.35 5.24
C LEU A 291 23.54 -15.33 4.59
N GLY A 292 23.89 -15.11 3.31
CA GLY A 292 24.66 -16.06 2.50
C GLY A 292 23.82 -17.21 1.92
N ARG A 293 22.50 -17.13 2.05
CA ARG A 293 21.50 -18.09 1.56
C ARG A 293 20.15 -17.39 1.46
N ASP A 294 19.21 -17.97 0.72
CA ASP A 294 17.83 -17.48 0.72
C ASP A 294 17.25 -17.52 2.14
N TYR A 295 16.46 -16.51 2.48
CA TYR A 295 15.69 -16.55 3.72
C TYR A 295 14.67 -17.67 3.62
N PHE A 296 14.51 -18.47 4.68
CA PHE A 296 13.65 -19.64 4.62
C PHE A 296 12.90 -19.85 5.93
N PHE A 297 11.88 -20.70 5.85
CA PHE A 297 11.24 -21.30 7.01
C PHE A 297 10.95 -22.78 6.78
N ARG A 298 10.80 -23.52 7.88
CA ARG A 298 10.37 -24.93 7.87
C ARG A 298 8.94 -25.02 8.39
N SER A 299 8.10 -25.81 7.72
CA SER A 299 6.69 -25.91 8.07
C SER A 299 6.13 -27.27 7.66
N VAL A 300 5.21 -27.79 8.48
CA VAL A 300 4.38 -28.94 8.14
C VAL A 300 3.20 -28.45 7.31
N VAL A 301 2.93 -29.14 6.19
CA VAL A 301 1.80 -28.80 5.33
C VAL A 301 0.50 -29.25 5.99
N GLU A 302 -0.40 -28.31 6.24
CA GLU A 302 -1.72 -28.54 6.82
C GLU A 302 -2.80 -28.70 5.74
N HIS A 303 -3.89 -29.37 6.11
CA HIS A 303 -5.08 -29.44 5.28
C HIS A 303 -5.75 -28.06 5.24
N GLY A 304 -5.93 -27.51 4.04
CA GLY A 304 -6.69 -26.27 3.82
C GLY A 304 -8.14 -26.53 3.42
N ALA A 305 -8.90 -25.48 3.10
CA ALA A 305 -10.30 -25.53 2.70
C ALA A 305 -10.59 -26.24 1.33
N GLN A 306 -9.60 -26.95 0.76
CA GLN A 306 -9.69 -27.76 -0.48
C GLN A 306 -10.28 -27.07 -1.73
N ARG A 307 -10.45 -25.75 -1.75
CA ARG A 307 -11.07 -25.00 -2.88
C ARG A 307 -10.25 -25.02 -4.18
N GLY A 308 -8.94 -25.29 -4.11
CA GLY A 308 -8.04 -25.35 -5.29
C GLY A 308 -8.34 -26.48 -6.28
N HIS A 309 -9.10 -27.51 -5.88
CA HIS A 309 -9.51 -28.61 -6.77
C HIS A 309 -10.43 -28.16 -7.90
N ARG A 310 -11.15 -27.03 -7.78
CA ARG A 310 -12.05 -26.52 -8.84
C ARG A 310 -11.33 -25.74 -9.96
N ILE A 311 -10.07 -25.35 -9.75
CA ILE A 311 -9.26 -24.55 -10.70
C ILE A 311 -8.01 -25.33 -11.17
N GLY A 312 -7.82 -26.57 -10.71
CA GLY A 312 -6.75 -27.46 -11.19
C GLY A 312 -5.39 -27.29 -10.52
N PHE A 313 -5.29 -26.64 -9.35
CA PHE A 313 -4.01 -26.31 -8.72
C PHE A 313 -3.99 -26.62 -7.21
N PRO A 314 -3.26 -27.65 -6.73
CA PRO A 314 -3.17 -27.97 -5.31
C PRO A 314 -2.31 -26.92 -4.57
N THR A 315 -2.86 -26.27 -3.54
CA THR A 315 -2.14 -25.31 -2.69
C THR A 315 -1.83 -25.91 -1.32
N ALA A 316 -0.59 -25.79 -0.87
CA ALA A 316 -0.12 -26.22 0.44
C ALA A 316 -0.29 -25.08 1.46
N ASN A 317 -1.09 -25.31 2.51
CA ASN A 317 -1.27 -24.36 3.60
C ASN A 317 -0.17 -24.61 4.64
N LEU A 318 0.53 -23.56 5.08
CA LEU A 318 1.74 -23.69 5.89
C LEU A 318 1.54 -23.11 7.27
N LYS A 319 1.73 -23.95 8.29
CA LYS A 319 1.70 -23.53 9.69
C LYS A 319 2.98 -22.77 10.05
N ILE A 320 2.84 -21.59 10.64
CA ILE A 320 3.97 -20.75 11.02
C ILE A 320 4.17 -20.83 12.52
N THR A 321 5.37 -21.22 12.92
CA THR A 321 5.76 -21.26 14.34
C THR A 321 5.62 -19.86 14.97
N PRO A 322 5.08 -19.74 16.19
CA PRO A 322 5.00 -18.47 16.89
C PRO A 322 6.34 -17.72 16.93
N ASN A 323 6.29 -16.40 16.84
CA ASN A 323 7.46 -15.48 16.80
C ASN A 323 8.41 -15.64 15.58
N LYS A 324 8.18 -16.58 14.66
CA LYS A 324 8.96 -16.66 13.41
C LYS A 324 8.69 -15.41 12.57
N LEU A 325 9.75 -14.72 12.17
CA LEU A 325 9.65 -13.59 11.25
C LEU A 325 9.25 -14.09 9.85
N LEU A 326 8.18 -13.51 9.31
CA LEU A 326 7.84 -13.62 7.90
C LEU A 326 8.16 -12.31 7.19
N PRO A 327 8.42 -12.35 5.88
CA PRO A 327 8.56 -11.12 5.11
C PRO A 327 7.24 -10.35 5.05
N ALA A 328 7.30 -9.10 4.58
CA ALA A 328 6.12 -8.28 4.31
C ALA A 328 5.04 -9.05 3.54
N ASN A 329 3.77 -8.70 3.73
CA ASN A 329 2.70 -9.37 2.99
C ASN A 329 2.89 -9.24 1.47
N GLY A 330 2.63 -10.33 0.75
CA GLY A 330 2.67 -10.39 -0.70
C GLY A 330 2.98 -11.75 -1.28
N VAL A 331 3.22 -11.73 -2.59
CA VAL A 331 3.53 -12.94 -3.37
C VAL A 331 5.02 -13.00 -3.62
N TYR A 332 5.59 -14.17 -3.37
CA TYR A 332 7.01 -14.44 -3.45
C TYR A 332 7.29 -15.62 -4.37
N ALA A 333 8.31 -15.51 -5.22
CA ALA A 333 8.90 -16.69 -5.83
C ALA A 333 9.66 -17.47 -4.76
N ILE A 334 9.42 -18.77 -4.70
CA ILE A 334 9.99 -19.66 -3.70
C ILE A 334 10.67 -20.88 -4.32
N ARG A 335 11.63 -21.43 -3.57
CA ARG A 335 12.11 -22.80 -3.72
C ARG A 335 11.58 -23.63 -2.57
N VAL A 336 11.12 -24.84 -2.87
CA VAL A 336 10.63 -25.80 -1.88
C VAL A 336 11.55 -26.99 -1.87
N ARG A 337 11.95 -27.43 -0.69
CA ARG A 337 12.66 -28.69 -0.50
C ARG A 337 11.78 -29.62 0.30
N LEU A 338 11.47 -30.75 -0.30
CA LEU A 338 10.76 -31.87 0.29
C LEU A 338 11.70 -33.08 0.23
N GLU A 339 12.18 -33.54 1.39
CA GLU A 339 13.19 -34.60 1.46
C GLU A 339 14.41 -34.29 0.56
N GLN A 340 14.66 -35.11 -0.47
CA GLN A 340 15.74 -34.90 -1.45
C GLN A 340 15.29 -34.17 -2.72
N ILE A 341 14.00 -33.84 -2.84
CA ILE A 341 13.42 -33.21 -4.02
C ILE A 341 13.45 -31.68 -3.86
N ALA A 342 13.93 -31.01 -4.90
CA ALA A 342 13.90 -29.55 -5.01
C ALA A 342 12.85 -29.13 -6.04
N LEU A 343 11.89 -28.33 -5.61
CA LEU A 343 10.77 -27.81 -6.39
C LEU A 343 10.80 -26.28 -6.37
N THR A 344 10.02 -25.68 -7.25
CA THR A 344 9.81 -24.23 -7.32
C THR A 344 8.33 -23.91 -7.18
N GLY A 345 8.02 -22.67 -6.86
CA GLY A 345 6.64 -22.26 -6.72
C GLY A 345 6.48 -20.78 -6.40
N VAL A 346 5.24 -20.42 -6.06
CA VAL A 346 4.89 -19.11 -5.53
C VAL A 346 4.25 -19.24 -4.15
N LEU A 347 4.59 -18.33 -3.25
CA LEU A 347 4.05 -18.27 -1.91
C LEU A 347 3.27 -16.97 -1.73
N ASN A 348 2.05 -17.06 -1.20
CA ASN A 348 1.32 -15.92 -0.68
C ASN A 348 1.51 -15.82 0.84
N VAL A 349 1.92 -14.64 1.33
CA VAL A 349 1.92 -14.29 2.76
C VAL A 349 0.91 -13.18 2.95
N GLY A 350 -0.18 -13.43 3.67
CA GLY A 350 -1.31 -12.51 3.69
C GLY A 350 -2.37 -12.78 4.75
N PHE A 351 -3.36 -11.91 4.90
CA PHE A 351 -4.46 -12.10 5.85
C PHE A 351 -5.76 -12.49 5.13
N ARG A 352 -6.44 -13.54 5.61
CA ARG A 352 -7.82 -13.81 5.22
C ARG A 352 -8.79 -13.06 6.14
N PRO A 353 -9.73 -12.27 5.60
CA PRO A 353 -10.84 -11.74 6.37
C PRO A 353 -11.78 -12.89 6.75
N THR A 354 -11.97 -13.13 8.04
CA THR A 354 -12.93 -14.10 8.57
C THR A 354 -13.92 -13.39 9.49
N PHE A 355 -15.16 -13.89 9.60
CA PHE A 355 -16.12 -13.39 10.58
C PHE A 355 -15.52 -13.55 11.99
N GLY A 356 -15.09 -12.43 12.60
CA GLY A 356 -14.43 -12.42 13.91
C GLY A 356 -12.95 -12.00 13.91
N GLY A 357 -12.31 -11.75 12.76
CA GLY A 357 -10.95 -11.20 12.69
C GLY A 357 -10.16 -11.51 11.42
N ASN A 358 -8.93 -11.01 11.34
CA ASN A 358 -7.99 -11.29 10.25
C ASN A 358 -6.98 -12.38 10.68
N THR A 359 -7.01 -13.55 10.04
CA THR A 359 -6.03 -14.63 10.29
C THR A 359 -4.90 -14.55 9.27
N LEU A 360 -3.64 -14.56 9.74
CA LEU A 360 -2.48 -14.66 8.86
C LEU A 360 -2.45 -16.05 8.20
N THR A 361 -2.31 -16.07 6.89
CA THR A 361 -2.29 -17.25 6.04
C THR A 361 -1.03 -17.25 5.18
N VAL A 362 -0.40 -18.41 5.09
CA VAL A 362 0.78 -18.64 4.27
C VAL A 362 0.51 -19.85 3.38
N GLU A 363 0.42 -19.59 2.07
CA GLU A 363 -0.04 -20.58 1.09
C GLU A 363 0.98 -20.71 -0.04
N ALA A 364 1.45 -21.93 -0.28
CA ALA A 364 2.36 -22.24 -1.37
C ALA A 364 1.62 -22.92 -2.52
N PHE A 365 1.83 -22.42 -3.73
CA PHE A 365 1.56 -23.13 -4.96
C PHE A 365 2.88 -23.64 -5.53
N ILE A 366 3.02 -24.97 -5.63
CA ILE A 366 4.25 -25.64 -6.03
C ILE A 366 4.07 -26.13 -7.46
N PHE A 367 5.00 -25.76 -8.34
CA PHE A 367 4.95 -26.11 -9.76
C PHE A 367 5.35 -27.57 -9.96
N ASP A 368 4.75 -28.19 -10.99
CA ASP A 368 5.13 -29.50 -11.52
C ASP A 368 5.20 -30.61 -10.45
N PHE A 369 4.37 -30.52 -9.41
CA PHE A 369 4.29 -31.51 -8.34
C PHE A 369 2.98 -32.30 -8.40
N GLU A 370 3.11 -33.61 -8.55
CA GLU A 370 2.01 -34.57 -8.48
C GLU A 370 2.17 -35.43 -7.22
N GLY A 371 1.17 -35.41 -6.34
CA GLY A 371 1.15 -36.22 -5.12
C GLY A 371 0.55 -35.51 -3.91
N ASP A 372 0.62 -36.18 -2.76
CA ASP A 372 0.16 -35.62 -1.48
C ASP A 372 1.33 -35.01 -0.67
N LEU A 373 1.14 -33.77 -0.23
CA LEU A 373 2.06 -33.01 0.63
C LEU A 373 1.60 -32.96 2.08
N TYR A 374 0.35 -33.32 2.38
CA TYR A 374 -0.22 -33.15 3.71
C TYR A 374 0.58 -33.91 4.77
N GLY A 375 0.79 -33.26 5.92
CA GLY A 375 1.57 -33.81 7.02
C GLY A 375 3.09 -33.85 6.79
N LYS A 376 3.58 -33.54 5.59
CA LYS A 376 5.02 -33.55 5.30
C LYS A 376 5.68 -32.24 5.76
N LEU A 377 6.89 -32.37 6.31
CA LEU A 377 7.75 -31.24 6.65
C LEU A 377 8.46 -30.75 5.39
N ILE A 378 8.22 -29.50 4.99
CA ILE A 378 8.90 -28.87 3.87
C ILE A 378 9.76 -27.70 4.33
N THR A 379 10.80 -27.40 3.56
CA THR A 379 11.54 -26.15 3.68
C THR A 379 11.18 -25.21 2.54
N VAL A 380 10.73 -24.00 2.87
CA VAL A 380 10.36 -22.97 1.88
C VAL A 380 11.35 -21.83 1.94
N SER A 381 12.05 -21.58 0.83
CA SER A 381 13.05 -20.52 0.68
C SER A 381 12.54 -19.41 -0.21
N PHE A 382 12.55 -18.18 0.27
CA PHE A 382 12.18 -16.96 -0.44
C PHE A 382 13.28 -16.51 -1.39
N VAL A 383 13.00 -16.54 -2.69
CA VAL A 383 13.94 -16.12 -3.74
C VAL A 383 13.80 -14.62 -4.01
N GLN A 384 12.57 -14.17 -4.28
CA GLN A 384 12.29 -12.81 -4.74
C GLN A 384 10.84 -12.43 -4.41
N ARG A 385 10.62 -11.20 -3.96
CA ARG A 385 9.25 -10.65 -3.88
C ARG A 385 8.78 -10.30 -5.27
N LEU A 386 7.64 -10.86 -5.67
CA LEU A 386 7.01 -10.62 -6.97
C LEU A 386 6.07 -9.41 -6.89
N ARG A 387 5.26 -9.33 -5.82
CA ARG A 387 4.34 -8.22 -5.56
C ARG A 387 3.95 -8.14 -4.09
N GLY A 388 3.34 -7.03 -3.68
CA GLY A 388 2.66 -6.93 -2.39
C GLY A 388 1.35 -7.73 -2.35
N GLU A 389 0.78 -7.89 -1.16
CA GLU A 389 -0.54 -8.48 -1.01
C GLU A 389 -1.59 -7.48 -1.49
N ASN A 390 -2.40 -7.90 -2.46
CA ASN A 390 -3.61 -7.16 -2.82
C ASN A 390 -4.69 -7.67 -1.86
N ARG A 391 -5.23 -6.81 -1.00
CA ARG A 391 -6.35 -7.18 -0.10
C ARG A 391 -7.65 -7.55 -0.85
N GLU A 392 -7.63 -7.55 -2.18
CA GLU A 392 -8.83 -7.63 -3.02
C GLU A 392 -8.62 -8.56 -4.25
N ARG A 393 -7.80 -9.60 -4.12
CA ARG A 393 -7.72 -10.66 -5.14
C ARG A 393 -8.17 -12.01 -4.58
N GLU A 394 -9.48 -12.18 -4.44
CA GLU A 394 -10.05 -13.37 -5.10
C GLU A 394 -10.00 -13.03 -6.59
N ALA A 395 -9.11 -13.71 -7.32
CA ALA A 395 -9.02 -13.54 -8.76
C ALA A 395 -10.34 -14.03 -9.36
N ASP A 396 -11.20 -13.08 -9.71
CA ASP A 396 -12.29 -13.29 -10.64
C ASP A 396 -11.68 -13.47 -12.03
N PRO A 397 -11.70 -14.70 -12.60
CA PRO A 397 -11.04 -15.01 -13.87
C PRO A 397 -11.63 -14.24 -15.07
N GLU A 398 -12.71 -13.45 -14.88
CA GLU A 398 -13.29 -12.61 -15.92
C GLU A 398 -12.58 -11.25 -16.14
N ARG A 399 -11.60 -10.87 -15.30
CA ARG A 399 -11.12 -9.46 -15.19
C ARG A 399 -9.95 -9.00 -16.08
N VAL A 400 -9.46 -9.81 -17.01
CA VAL A 400 -8.41 -9.37 -17.95
C VAL A 400 -9.03 -9.05 -19.31
N THR A 401 -9.35 -7.78 -19.55
CA THR A 401 -9.55 -7.30 -20.92
C THR A 401 -8.18 -7.03 -21.52
N GLY A 402 -7.80 -7.76 -22.58
CA GLY A 402 -6.49 -7.62 -23.25
C GLY A 402 -6.31 -6.32 -24.04
N ALA A 403 -7.25 -5.38 -23.95
CA ALA A 403 -7.24 -4.11 -24.66
C ALA A 403 -6.60 -3.00 -23.79
N PRO A 404 -5.82 -2.09 -24.39
CA PRO A 404 -5.19 -1.00 -23.65
C PRO A 404 -6.24 -0.07 -23.01
N PRO A 405 -5.94 0.62 -21.89
CA PRO A 405 -6.81 1.67 -21.36
C PRO A 405 -7.12 2.75 -22.41
N LEU A 406 -8.36 3.23 -22.44
CA LEU A 406 -8.76 4.40 -23.23
C LEU A 406 -8.66 5.64 -22.35
N VAL A 407 -7.89 6.63 -22.77
CA VAL A 407 -7.71 7.88 -22.06
C VAL A 407 -8.40 9.01 -22.80
N ILE A 408 -9.42 9.58 -22.17
CA ILE A 408 -10.22 10.69 -22.70
C ILE A 408 -9.73 11.97 -22.05
N VAL A 409 -9.11 12.83 -22.83
CA VAL A 409 -8.48 14.07 -22.35
C VAL A 409 -9.34 15.27 -22.75
N ASN A 410 -9.75 16.06 -21.76
CA ASN A 410 -10.26 17.40 -22.00
C ASN A 410 -9.08 18.39 -22.04
N PRO A 411 -8.66 18.87 -23.23
CA PRO A 411 -7.41 19.63 -23.34
C PRO A 411 -7.50 21.03 -22.75
N VAL A 412 -8.71 21.61 -22.60
CA VAL A 412 -8.91 22.97 -22.07
C VAL A 412 -9.07 23.00 -20.55
N ALA A 413 -9.34 21.84 -19.92
CA ALA A 413 -9.57 21.75 -18.49
C ALA A 413 -8.43 22.32 -17.63
N GLY A 414 -8.83 23.10 -16.62
CA GLY A 414 -7.90 23.75 -15.70
C GLY A 414 -6.99 24.78 -16.35
N GLY A 415 -7.43 25.44 -17.44
CA GLY A 415 -6.61 26.37 -18.22
C GLY A 415 -5.49 25.67 -19.00
N GLY A 416 -5.77 24.47 -19.54
CA GLY A 416 -4.80 23.65 -20.25
C GLY A 416 -3.82 22.87 -19.36
N ARG A 417 -4.04 22.83 -18.04
CA ARG A 417 -3.24 22.00 -17.12
C ARG A 417 -3.43 20.50 -17.39
N ALA A 418 -4.66 20.07 -17.67
CA ALA A 418 -4.98 18.67 -17.99
C ALA A 418 -4.16 18.17 -19.19
N ARG A 419 -4.12 18.95 -20.29
CA ARG A 419 -3.32 18.66 -21.48
C ARG A 419 -1.84 18.47 -21.16
N ARG A 420 -1.24 19.42 -20.43
CA ARG A 420 0.20 19.37 -20.07
C ARG A 420 0.52 18.18 -19.19
N PHE A 421 -0.33 17.91 -18.19
CA PHE A 421 -0.16 16.77 -17.31
C PHE A 421 -0.24 15.45 -18.09
N TRP A 422 -1.22 15.31 -18.99
CA TRP A 422 -1.34 14.11 -19.81
C TRP A 422 -0.16 13.92 -20.75
N GLN A 423 0.32 14.98 -21.40
CA GLN A 423 1.50 14.88 -22.28
C GLN A 423 2.72 14.30 -21.55
N GLN A 424 2.97 14.73 -20.31
CA GLN A 424 4.04 14.19 -19.47
C GLN A 424 3.75 12.76 -19.01
N SER A 425 2.49 12.44 -18.73
CA SER A 425 2.07 11.11 -18.28
C SER A 425 2.18 10.08 -19.42
N ALA A 426 1.88 10.49 -20.65
CA ALA A 426 2.03 9.67 -21.83
C ALA A 426 3.50 9.35 -22.13
N ILE A 427 4.43 10.27 -21.86
CA ILE A 427 5.87 9.99 -21.91
C ILE A 427 6.23 8.91 -20.88
N ALA A 428 5.81 9.09 -19.62
CA ALA A 428 6.06 8.11 -18.57
C ALA A 428 5.45 6.72 -18.88
N CYS A 429 4.27 6.67 -19.50
CA CYS A 429 3.67 5.41 -19.94
C CYS A 429 4.52 4.72 -21.01
N ARG A 430 5.03 5.47 -21.99
CA ARG A 430 5.95 4.92 -23.01
C ARG A 430 7.26 4.42 -22.41
N GLU A 431 7.85 5.15 -21.47
CA GLU A 431 9.07 4.73 -20.77
C GLU A 431 8.87 3.44 -19.95
N ALA A 432 7.64 3.19 -19.50
CA ALA A 432 7.24 1.97 -18.79
C ALA A 432 6.74 0.84 -19.73
N ASP A 433 6.86 0.99 -21.05
CA ASP A 433 6.30 0.07 -22.07
C ASP A 433 4.79 -0.19 -21.92
N MET A 434 4.06 0.81 -21.41
CA MET A 434 2.61 0.76 -21.22
C MET A 434 1.87 1.32 -22.43
N LYS A 435 1.05 0.47 -23.05
CA LYS A 435 0.15 0.87 -24.14
C LYS A 435 -1.13 1.49 -23.58
N VAL A 436 -1.45 2.68 -24.05
CA VAL A 436 -2.70 3.40 -23.79
C VAL A 436 -3.20 4.02 -25.10
N ASP A 437 -4.51 3.98 -25.33
CA ASP A 437 -5.10 4.76 -26.43
C ASP A 437 -5.56 6.10 -25.89
N VAL A 438 -5.39 7.16 -26.68
CA VAL A 438 -5.66 8.52 -26.24
C VAL A 438 -6.57 9.21 -27.24
N VAL A 439 -7.64 9.79 -26.74
CA VAL A 439 -8.57 10.64 -27.50
C VAL A 439 -8.74 11.97 -26.79
N GLN A 440 -8.94 13.05 -27.54
CA GLN A 440 -9.19 14.38 -27.01
C GLN A 440 -10.62 14.80 -27.31
N THR A 441 -11.26 15.47 -26.36
CA THR A 441 -12.59 16.07 -26.57
C THR A 441 -12.47 17.39 -27.30
N GLU A 442 -13.40 17.70 -28.19
CA GLU A 442 -13.48 18.98 -28.90
C GLU A 442 -14.57 19.89 -28.31
N ARG A 443 -15.68 19.28 -27.86
CA ARG A 443 -16.86 19.95 -27.34
C ARG A 443 -17.50 19.18 -26.18
N ARG A 444 -18.43 19.85 -25.51
CA ARG A 444 -19.23 19.26 -24.43
C ARG A 444 -20.06 18.07 -24.95
N GLY A 445 -20.08 16.99 -24.19
CA GLY A 445 -20.76 15.73 -24.54
C GLY A 445 -19.86 14.71 -25.26
N ASP A 446 -18.70 15.10 -25.78
CA ASP A 446 -17.80 14.18 -26.49
C ASP A 446 -17.29 13.07 -25.57
N ALA A 447 -16.97 13.40 -24.31
CA ALA A 447 -16.42 12.41 -23.38
C ALA A 447 -17.44 11.32 -23.06
N ALA A 448 -18.74 11.66 -23.02
CA ALA A 448 -19.80 10.67 -22.82
C ALA A 448 -19.93 9.72 -24.01
N ASN A 449 -19.85 10.24 -25.24
CA ASN A 449 -19.95 9.41 -26.43
C ASN A 449 -18.73 8.48 -26.56
N LEU A 450 -17.52 9.03 -26.40
CA LEU A 450 -16.28 8.25 -26.43
C LEU A 450 -16.24 7.15 -25.36
N ALA A 451 -16.79 7.42 -24.18
CA ALA A 451 -16.87 6.44 -23.10
C ALA A 451 -17.94 5.36 -23.37
N ALA A 452 -19.05 5.71 -24.00
CA ALA A 452 -20.07 4.73 -24.40
C ALA A 452 -19.53 3.73 -25.43
N ASP A 453 -18.68 4.20 -26.34
CA ASP A 453 -18.06 3.39 -27.41
C ASP A 453 -16.82 2.60 -26.95
N ALA A 454 -16.41 2.75 -25.68
CA ALA A 454 -15.16 2.18 -25.19
C ALA A 454 -15.18 0.65 -25.03
N GLY A 455 -16.34 -0.01 -25.13
CA GLY A 455 -16.46 -1.44 -24.81
C GLY A 455 -15.98 -1.74 -23.38
N ASP A 456 -15.48 -2.95 -23.11
CA ASP A 456 -15.07 -3.36 -21.74
C ASP A 456 -13.69 -2.82 -21.30
N ARG A 457 -13.21 -1.77 -21.98
CA ARG A 457 -11.93 -1.14 -21.67
C ARG A 457 -12.00 -0.36 -20.36
N LEU A 458 -10.86 -0.26 -19.68
CA LEU A 458 -10.68 0.76 -18.65
C LEU A 458 -10.70 2.14 -19.32
N VAL A 459 -11.60 3.02 -18.87
CA VAL A 459 -11.67 4.40 -19.34
C VAL A 459 -11.12 5.36 -18.29
N ILE A 460 -10.13 6.17 -18.67
CA ILE A 460 -9.49 7.17 -17.83
C ILE A 460 -9.91 8.56 -18.31
N SER A 461 -10.60 9.34 -17.47
CA SER A 461 -10.86 10.75 -17.76
C SER A 461 -9.71 11.62 -17.30
N VAL A 462 -9.23 12.55 -18.13
CA VAL A 462 -8.26 13.59 -17.75
C VAL A 462 -8.90 14.96 -17.94
N GLY A 463 -9.34 15.57 -16.84
CA GLY A 463 -10.17 16.78 -16.89
C GLY A 463 -10.64 17.25 -15.52
N GLY A 464 -11.74 18.00 -15.46
CA GLY A 464 -12.39 18.39 -14.21
C GLY A 464 -13.58 17.49 -13.85
N ASP A 465 -14.33 17.87 -12.80
CA ASP A 465 -15.54 17.16 -12.35
C ASP A 465 -16.53 16.90 -13.51
N GLY A 466 -16.82 17.91 -14.34
CA GLY A 466 -17.69 17.73 -15.51
C GLY A 466 -17.18 16.73 -16.56
N THR A 467 -15.86 16.59 -16.73
CA THR A 467 -15.29 15.59 -17.65
C THR A 467 -15.45 14.18 -17.10
N ALA A 468 -15.21 13.99 -15.81
CA ALA A 468 -15.48 12.71 -15.14
C ALA A 468 -16.98 12.36 -15.20
N HIS A 469 -17.85 13.34 -14.92
CA HIS A 469 -19.31 13.18 -15.00
C HIS A 469 -19.78 12.71 -16.38
N GLU A 470 -19.27 13.32 -17.46
CA GLU A 470 -19.59 12.89 -18.82
C GLU A 470 -19.14 11.45 -19.10
N VAL A 471 -17.90 11.08 -18.75
CA VAL A 471 -17.38 9.72 -18.95
C VAL A 471 -18.23 8.69 -18.21
N ILE A 472 -18.55 8.93 -16.93
CA ILE A 472 -19.37 8.02 -16.13
C ILE A 472 -20.76 7.83 -16.76
N ASN A 473 -21.42 8.93 -17.17
CA ASN A 473 -22.71 8.84 -17.83
C ASN A 473 -22.64 8.09 -19.16
N GLY A 474 -21.54 8.21 -19.91
CA GLY A 474 -21.28 7.40 -21.11
C GLY A 474 -21.16 5.91 -20.81
N LEU A 475 -20.34 5.56 -19.82
CA LEU A 475 -20.13 4.17 -19.38
C LEU A 475 -21.43 3.50 -18.92
N LEU A 476 -22.29 4.22 -18.19
CA LEU A 476 -23.52 3.68 -17.60
C LEU A 476 -24.75 3.73 -18.52
N ARG A 477 -24.62 4.31 -19.72
CA ARG A 477 -25.63 4.21 -20.80
C ARG A 477 -25.55 2.91 -21.57
N ARG A 478 -24.45 2.17 -21.42
CA ARG A 478 -24.21 0.93 -22.14
C ARG A 478 -25.26 -0.12 -21.74
N PRO A 479 -25.66 -1.02 -22.66
CA PRO A 479 -26.49 -2.17 -22.32
C PRO A 479 -25.87 -2.98 -21.18
N ALA A 480 -26.70 -3.66 -20.40
CA ALA A 480 -26.24 -4.48 -19.27
C ALA A 480 -25.14 -5.46 -19.75
N GLY A 481 -23.97 -5.33 -19.15
CA GLY A 481 -22.76 -6.08 -19.47
C GLY A 481 -21.85 -6.10 -18.26
N ARG A 482 -20.53 -6.10 -18.48
CA ARG A 482 -19.57 -6.00 -17.37
C ARG A 482 -19.68 -4.65 -16.67
N VAL A 483 -19.46 -4.65 -15.36
CA VAL A 483 -19.38 -3.42 -14.55
C VAL A 483 -18.29 -2.52 -15.17
N PRO A 484 -18.63 -1.28 -15.58
CA PRO A 484 -17.66 -0.41 -16.23
C PRO A 484 -16.48 -0.08 -15.31
N ARG A 485 -15.30 0.06 -15.92
CA ARG A 485 -14.05 0.38 -15.23
C ARG A 485 -13.62 1.80 -15.53
N PHE A 486 -13.45 2.60 -14.49
CA PHE A 486 -13.23 4.03 -14.60
C PHE A 486 -12.02 4.49 -13.76
N GLY A 487 -11.29 5.48 -14.23
CA GLY A 487 -10.31 6.21 -13.43
C GLY A 487 -10.34 7.70 -13.79
N ALA A 488 -10.00 8.55 -12.84
CA ALA A 488 -10.05 10.00 -13.04
C ALA A 488 -8.73 10.68 -12.68
N LEU A 489 -8.23 11.54 -13.56
CA LEU A 489 -7.09 12.43 -13.35
C LEU A 489 -7.63 13.87 -13.31
N MET A 490 -7.78 14.41 -12.09
CA MET A 490 -8.57 15.60 -11.81
C MET A 490 -7.75 16.90 -11.84
N TYR A 491 -8.08 17.81 -12.76
CA TYR A 491 -7.40 19.10 -13.01
C TYR A 491 -8.39 20.29 -13.09
N GLY A 492 -9.57 20.17 -12.48
CA GLY A 492 -10.59 21.21 -12.39
C GLY A 492 -10.35 22.27 -11.30
N THR A 493 -11.28 23.22 -11.18
CA THR A 493 -11.31 24.28 -10.15
C THR A 493 -12.21 23.92 -8.96
N GLY A 494 -13.36 23.26 -9.24
CA GLY A 494 -14.06 22.39 -8.30
C GLY A 494 -13.36 21.03 -8.32
N SER A 495 -13.11 20.45 -7.16
CA SER A 495 -12.46 19.13 -7.06
C SER A 495 -13.02 18.44 -5.84
N ASP A 496 -14.34 18.32 -5.79
CA ASP A 496 -15.00 17.59 -4.72
C ASP A 496 -14.89 16.08 -4.98
N LEU A 497 -14.99 15.67 -6.26
CA LEU A 497 -14.83 14.29 -6.68
C LEU A 497 -13.41 13.75 -6.44
N VAL A 498 -12.36 14.59 -6.39
CA VAL A 498 -10.98 14.14 -6.08
C VAL A 498 -10.83 13.58 -4.66
N ARG A 499 -11.73 13.98 -3.74
CA ARG A 499 -11.73 13.47 -2.37
C ARG A 499 -12.34 12.07 -2.29
N THR A 500 -13.28 11.79 -3.19
CA THR A 500 -13.91 10.48 -3.35
C THR A 500 -13.05 9.56 -4.22
N LEU A 501 -12.42 10.10 -5.25
CA LEU A 501 -11.58 9.41 -6.24
C LEU A 501 -10.15 10.00 -6.25
N PRO A 502 -9.29 9.62 -5.29
CA PRO A 502 -7.92 10.10 -5.24
C PRO A 502 -7.14 9.61 -6.47
N SER A 503 -6.34 10.51 -7.06
CA SER A 503 -5.59 10.26 -8.29
C SER A 503 -4.12 10.69 -8.15
N PRO A 504 -3.19 10.11 -8.94
CA PRO A 504 -1.81 10.55 -8.96
C PRO A 504 -1.69 12.03 -9.30
N ARG A 505 -0.81 12.72 -8.57
CA ARG A 505 -0.52 14.16 -8.81
C ARG A 505 0.70 14.40 -9.69
N ARG A 506 1.55 13.38 -9.88
CA ARG A 506 2.79 13.48 -10.67
C ARG A 506 2.68 12.59 -11.91
N PRO A 507 3.11 13.05 -13.10
CA PRO A 507 2.97 12.26 -14.33
C PRO A 507 3.67 10.90 -14.28
N LYS A 508 4.86 10.84 -13.69
CA LYS A 508 5.66 9.61 -13.52
C LYS A 508 4.97 8.51 -12.71
N ASP A 509 3.96 8.88 -11.93
CA ASP A 509 3.24 7.95 -11.08
C ASP A 509 2.08 7.26 -11.83
N VAL A 510 1.64 7.81 -12.96
CA VAL A 510 0.49 7.34 -13.75
C VAL A 510 0.68 5.91 -14.28
N PRO A 511 1.83 5.49 -14.84
CA PRO A 511 2.00 4.11 -15.28
C PRO A 511 1.81 3.13 -14.13
N SER A 512 2.47 3.39 -12.99
CA SER A 512 2.32 2.56 -11.80
C SER A 512 0.89 2.53 -11.26
N TRP A 513 0.10 3.58 -11.48
CA TRP A 513 -1.30 3.65 -11.09
C TRP A 513 -2.19 2.81 -12.00
N LEU A 514 -1.99 2.89 -13.31
CA LEU A 514 -2.73 2.11 -14.30
C LEU A 514 -2.38 0.61 -14.23
N GLU A 515 -1.15 0.27 -13.83
CA GLU A 515 -0.72 -1.11 -13.54
C GLU A 515 -1.28 -1.65 -12.23
N LYS A 516 -1.46 -0.77 -11.24
CA LYS A 516 -1.99 -1.16 -9.93
C LYS A 516 -3.45 -1.56 -10.10
N ASP A 517 -3.71 -2.84 -9.88
CA ASP A 517 -5.07 -3.39 -9.83
C ASP A 517 -5.77 -3.04 -8.51
N ARG A 518 -5.92 -1.74 -8.23
CA ARG A 518 -6.55 -1.16 -7.03
C ARG A 518 -7.93 -0.63 -7.40
N TRP A 519 -8.97 -1.41 -7.16
CA TRP A 519 -10.32 -1.07 -7.57
C TRP A 519 -11.24 -0.96 -6.37
N ARG A 520 -12.03 0.10 -6.33
CA ARG A 520 -13.16 0.20 -5.43
C ARG A 520 -14.43 0.10 -6.24
N ARG A 521 -15.25 -0.90 -5.92
CA ARG A 521 -16.61 -0.99 -6.45
C ARG A 521 -17.49 -0.01 -5.68
N ILE A 522 -18.15 0.88 -6.41
CA ILE A 522 -19.00 1.92 -5.82
C ILE A 522 -20.39 1.90 -6.42
N ASP A 523 -21.34 2.36 -5.61
CA ASP A 523 -22.69 2.67 -6.01
C ASP A 523 -22.72 3.97 -6.80
N VAL A 524 -23.75 4.12 -7.62
CA VAL A 524 -23.98 5.33 -8.40
C VAL A 524 -25.43 5.74 -8.24
N GLY A 525 -25.67 7.04 -8.06
CA GLY A 525 -27.01 7.56 -8.04
C GLY A 525 -27.59 7.73 -9.45
N ARG A 526 -28.81 7.26 -9.65
CA ARG A 526 -29.61 7.45 -10.85
C ARG A 526 -30.69 8.48 -10.57
N LEU A 527 -30.70 9.55 -11.35
CA LEU A 527 -31.71 10.60 -11.31
C LEU A 527 -32.64 10.44 -12.53
N GLY A 528 -33.95 10.46 -12.29
CA GLY A 528 -34.96 10.79 -13.29
C GLY A 528 -35.57 12.15 -12.97
N SER A 529 -35.47 13.11 -13.89
CA SER A 529 -36.02 14.47 -13.75
C SER A 529 -36.68 14.96 -15.05
N SER A 530 -37.09 16.23 -15.07
CA SER A 530 -37.62 16.91 -16.27
C SER A 530 -36.67 16.90 -17.48
N THR A 531 -35.37 16.63 -17.28
CA THR A 531 -34.37 16.55 -18.37
C THR A 531 -34.01 15.12 -18.77
N GLY A 532 -34.75 14.15 -18.27
CA GLY A 532 -34.54 12.73 -18.51
C GLY A 532 -33.69 12.04 -17.44
N ARG A 533 -33.08 10.91 -17.81
CA ARG A 533 -32.31 10.06 -16.90
C ARG A 533 -30.81 10.41 -16.94
N ARG A 534 -30.19 10.57 -15.77
CA ARG A 534 -28.76 10.83 -15.60
C ARG A 534 -28.19 10.07 -14.40
N TYR A 535 -26.86 9.94 -14.36
CA TYR A 535 -26.13 9.33 -13.27
C TYR A 535 -25.22 10.34 -12.56
N PHE A 536 -25.01 10.14 -11.26
CA PHE A 536 -24.13 10.94 -10.43
C PHE A 536 -23.38 10.06 -9.41
N VAL A 537 -22.12 10.35 -9.15
CA VAL A 537 -21.24 9.51 -8.33
C VAL A 537 -21.06 10.04 -6.93
N ASN A 538 -21.10 11.36 -6.75
CA ASN A 538 -20.80 11.99 -5.47
C ASN A 538 -22.07 12.46 -4.78
N ALA A 539 -22.83 13.39 -5.36
CA ALA A 539 -24.06 13.86 -4.75
C ALA A 539 -24.97 14.60 -5.74
N ALA A 540 -26.25 14.63 -5.41
CA ALA A 540 -27.24 15.51 -6.01
C ALA A 540 -27.78 16.50 -4.99
N ASP A 541 -28.24 17.65 -5.44
CA ASP A 541 -28.90 18.66 -4.62
C ASP A 541 -30.20 19.11 -5.25
N VAL A 542 -31.26 19.15 -4.45
CA VAL A 542 -32.55 19.75 -4.80
C VAL A 542 -32.71 21.04 -4.01
N GLY A 543 -32.62 22.18 -4.69
CA GLY A 543 -32.74 23.50 -4.06
C GLY A 543 -31.58 24.43 -4.40
N ILE A 544 -30.80 24.78 -3.38
CA ILE A 544 -29.88 25.93 -3.46
C ILE A 544 -28.66 25.66 -4.35
N GLY A 545 -28.20 24.42 -4.45
CA GLY A 545 -27.07 24.00 -5.28
C GLY A 545 -27.34 24.23 -6.76
N ALA A 546 -28.55 23.92 -7.22
CA ALA A 546 -28.96 24.15 -8.60
C ALA A 546 -28.93 25.64 -8.99
N GLU A 547 -29.31 26.54 -8.08
CA GLU A 547 -29.24 27.98 -8.32
C GLU A 547 -27.79 28.50 -8.34
N ILE A 548 -26.92 27.93 -7.50
CA ILE A 548 -25.47 28.24 -7.49
C ILE A 548 -24.85 27.87 -8.84
N VAL A 549 -25.10 26.66 -9.34
CA VAL A 549 -24.55 26.18 -10.62
C VAL A 549 -25.11 27.00 -11.79
N ARG A 550 -26.42 27.31 -11.78
CA ARG A 550 -27.06 28.12 -12.83
C ARG A 550 -26.45 29.52 -12.94
N ARG A 551 -26.13 30.17 -11.82
CA ARG A 551 -25.51 31.51 -11.82
C ARG A 551 -24.04 31.48 -12.20
N ALA A 552 -23.31 30.45 -11.77
CA ALA A 552 -21.92 30.26 -12.19
C ALA A 552 -21.79 30.07 -13.71
N ALA A 553 -22.83 29.57 -14.39
CA ALA A 553 -22.87 29.43 -15.84
C ALA A 553 -23.15 30.73 -16.62
N VAL A 554 -23.62 31.82 -15.96
CA VAL A 554 -24.11 33.05 -16.63
C VAL A 554 -23.27 34.31 -16.27
N GLY A 555 -22.42 34.27 -15.24
CA GLY A 555 -21.65 35.43 -14.76
C GLY A 555 -20.31 35.70 -15.48
N PRO A 556 -19.75 36.94 -15.43
CA PRO A 556 -18.49 37.26 -16.12
C PRO A 556 -17.28 36.52 -15.53
N LEU A 557 -16.53 35.86 -16.41
CA LEU A 557 -15.24 35.20 -16.14
C LEU A 557 -14.12 36.23 -15.88
N VAL A 558 -14.09 36.91 -14.73
CA VAL A 558 -12.93 37.76 -14.35
C VAL A 558 -12.55 37.56 -12.88
N LEU A 559 -11.25 37.28 -12.67
CA LEU A 559 -10.48 37.00 -11.44
C LEU A 559 -10.69 35.61 -10.78
N GLY A 560 -9.58 34.89 -10.60
CA GLY A 560 -9.53 33.44 -10.38
C GLY A 560 -9.65 32.95 -8.93
N GLY A 561 -9.84 31.63 -8.82
CA GLY A 561 -9.69 30.86 -7.58
C GLY A 561 -10.85 30.91 -6.58
N THR A 562 -10.72 30.10 -5.53
CA THR A 562 -11.64 29.73 -4.42
C THR A 562 -12.56 30.84 -3.86
N ILE A 563 -12.21 32.11 -4.08
CA ILE A 563 -12.95 33.30 -3.61
C ILE A 563 -14.30 33.47 -4.34
N ASN A 564 -14.41 33.10 -5.63
CA ASN A 564 -15.66 33.18 -6.38
C ASN A 564 -16.73 32.17 -5.92
N PHE A 565 -16.33 30.96 -5.51
CA PHE A 565 -17.27 29.94 -5.02
C PHE A 565 -17.87 30.34 -3.65
N LEU A 566 -17.06 30.91 -2.75
CA LEU A 566 -17.53 31.39 -1.46
C LEU A 566 -18.48 32.59 -1.62
N GLY A 567 -18.15 33.54 -2.51
CA GLY A 567 -19.01 34.67 -2.85
C GLY A 567 -20.32 34.25 -3.51
N ALA A 568 -20.28 33.31 -4.45
CA ALA A 568 -21.47 32.74 -5.09
C ALA A 568 -22.35 31.95 -4.10
N ALA A 569 -21.76 31.20 -3.16
CA ALA A 569 -22.48 30.51 -2.10
C ALA A 569 -23.19 31.50 -1.16
N VAL A 570 -22.53 32.59 -0.75
CA VAL A 570 -23.13 33.64 0.10
C VAL A 570 -24.25 34.39 -0.64
N VAL A 571 -24.04 34.78 -1.90
CA VAL A 571 -25.07 35.43 -2.72
C VAL A 571 -26.27 34.50 -2.96
N SER A 572 -26.03 33.21 -3.18
CA SER A 572 -27.11 32.23 -3.39
C SER A 572 -27.88 31.95 -2.09
N LEU A 573 -27.22 31.93 -0.94
CA LEU A 573 -27.87 31.90 0.39
C LEU A 573 -28.81 33.09 0.61
N MET A 574 -28.46 34.26 0.05
CA MET A 574 -29.25 35.48 0.15
C MET A 574 -30.43 35.56 -0.82
N VAL A 575 -30.36 34.92 -1.99
CA VAL A 575 -31.43 35.02 -3.00
C VAL A 575 -32.36 33.80 -3.01
N HIS A 576 -31.88 32.62 -2.62
CA HIS A 576 -32.69 31.40 -2.59
C HIS A 576 -33.85 31.51 -1.59
N ARG A 577 -35.04 31.05 -2.00
CA ARG A 577 -36.23 30.97 -1.17
C ARG A 577 -36.47 29.52 -0.77
N ASN A 578 -36.87 29.31 0.48
CA ASN A 578 -37.18 27.97 0.98
C ASN A 578 -38.45 27.47 0.30
N SER A 579 -38.39 26.24 -0.19
CA SER A 579 -39.41 25.62 -1.05
C SER A 579 -40.22 24.60 -0.26
N SER A 580 -41.52 24.52 -0.53
CA SER A 580 -42.37 23.47 0.02
C SER A 580 -42.26 22.23 -0.85
N VAL A 581 -41.83 21.12 -0.25
CA VAL A 581 -41.56 19.86 -0.94
C VAL A 581 -42.28 18.72 -0.24
N ARG A 582 -42.66 17.73 -1.02
CA ARG A 582 -43.10 16.41 -0.55
C ARG A 582 -41.99 15.41 -0.85
N ILE A 583 -41.48 14.78 0.19
CA ILE A 583 -40.39 13.82 0.13
C ILE A 583 -40.96 12.44 0.41
N ARG A 584 -40.68 11.48 -0.47
CA ARG A 584 -40.97 10.06 -0.21
C ARG A 584 -39.67 9.27 -0.25
N ALA A 585 -39.46 8.40 0.72
CA ALA A 585 -38.31 7.49 0.74
C ALA A 585 -38.79 6.04 0.92
N ASP A 586 -37.84 5.11 0.99
CA ASP A 586 -38.15 3.69 1.26
C ASP A 586 -38.97 3.50 2.56
N ASP A 587 -39.54 2.30 2.70
CA ASP A 587 -40.31 1.86 3.88
C ASP A 587 -41.51 2.76 4.25
N GLY A 588 -42.06 3.48 3.26
CA GLY A 588 -43.28 4.28 3.42
C GLY A 588 -43.06 5.64 4.07
N PHE A 589 -41.82 6.11 4.21
CA PHE A 589 -41.54 7.46 4.69
C PHE A 589 -42.13 8.50 3.74
N VAL A 590 -42.99 9.38 4.28
CA VAL A 590 -43.56 10.52 3.56
C VAL A 590 -43.49 11.74 4.48
N GLU A 591 -42.84 12.80 4.02
CA GLU A 591 -42.74 14.08 4.76
C GLU A 591 -43.09 15.23 3.82
N GLU A 592 -43.99 16.11 4.28
CA GLU A 592 -44.17 17.43 3.70
C GLU A 592 -43.43 18.45 4.55
N ALA A 593 -42.46 19.12 3.95
CA ALA A 593 -41.59 20.04 4.67
C ALA A 593 -41.28 21.26 3.82
N ARG A 594 -41.00 22.36 4.52
CA ARG A 594 -40.38 23.53 3.92
C ARG A 594 -38.87 23.42 4.07
N VAL A 595 -38.17 23.29 2.95
CA VAL A 595 -36.74 23.01 2.92
C VAL A 595 -35.98 24.13 2.23
N ARG A 596 -34.75 24.35 2.68
CA ARG A 596 -33.78 25.16 1.94
C ARG A 596 -33.10 24.33 0.87
N THR A 597 -32.69 23.12 1.23
CA THR A 597 -32.08 22.18 0.29
C THR A 597 -32.19 20.75 0.76
N ILE A 598 -32.20 19.82 -0.18
CA ILE A 598 -32.08 18.38 0.08
C ILE A 598 -30.83 17.90 -0.65
N ALA A 599 -29.84 17.43 0.11
CA ALA A 599 -28.67 16.79 -0.46
C ALA A 599 -28.83 15.26 -0.44
N ILE A 600 -28.68 14.63 -1.59
CA ILE A 600 -28.74 13.18 -1.79
C ILE A 600 -27.31 12.71 -2.05
N ALA A 601 -26.65 12.16 -1.03
CA ALA A 601 -25.21 11.98 -1.05
C ALA A 601 -24.79 10.50 -1.06
N ASN A 602 -23.86 10.20 -1.97
CA ASN A 602 -23.09 8.96 -2.02
C ASN A 602 -21.65 9.20 -1.49
N GLY A 603 -21.12 10.40 -1.71
CA GLY A 603 -19.87 10.91 -1.14
C GLY A 603 -20.11 11.97 -0.07
N SER A 604 -19.15 12.13 0.83
CA SER A 604 -19.34 12.93 2.04
C SER A 604 -19.23 14.45 1.86
N HIS A 605 -18.80 14.92 0.70
CA HIS A 605 -18.54 16.33 0.42
C HIS A 605 -19.36 16.82 -0.78
N LEU A 606 -19.85 18.06 -0.73
CA LEU A 606 -20.54 18.71 -1.84
C LEU A 606 -20.24 20.22 -1.78
N GLY A 607 -19.84 20.82 -2.89
CA GLY A 607 -19.65 22.27 -3.00
C GLY A 607 -18.42 22.79 -2.25
N ALA A 608 -17.26 22.80 -2.92
CA ALA A 608 -16.03 23.43 -2.44
C ALA A 608 -15.56 22.90 -1.06
N GLY A 609 -15.69 21.59 -0.84
CA GLY A 609 -15.21 20.91 0.36
C GLY A 609 -16.11 20.99 1.59
N MET A 610 -17.37 21.42 1.47
CA MET A 610 -18.33 21.31 2.58
C MET A 610 -18.68 19.84 2.83
N ARG A 611 -18.69 19.41 4.09
CA ARG A 611 -18.97 18.02 4.51
C ARG A 611 -20.48 17.81 4.67
N ILE A 612 -21.24 17.95 3.58
CA ILE A 612 -22.72 17.96 3.60
C ILE A 612 -23.31 16.70 4.26
N ALA A 613 -22.70 15.53 4.04
CA ALA A 613 -23.13 14.23 4.53
C ALA A 613 -21.91 13.50 5.12
N PRO A 614 -21.49 13.81 6.35
CA PRO A 614 -20.19 13.39 6.89
C PRO A 614 -20.00 11.87 6.97
N ASP A 615 -21.09 11.11 7.06
CA ASP A 615 -21.12 9.66 7.23
C ASP A 615 -21.43 8.89 5.93
N ALA A 616 -21.59 9.60 4.80
CA ALA A 616 -21.89 8.99 3.50
C ALA A 616 -20.78 8.04 3.04
N ARG A 617 -21.20 6.86 2.56
CA ARG A 617 -20.31 5.82 2.04
C ARG A 617 -20.75 5.45 0.63
N PRO A 618 -19.86 5.48 -0.37
CA PRO A 618 -20.23 5.22 -1.75
C PRO A 618 -20.36 3.73 -2.09
N ASP A 619 -20.41 2.85 -1.10
CA ASP A 619 -20.36 1.38 -1.26
C ASP A 619 -21.25 0.63 -0.25
N ASP A 620 -22.22 1.30 0.37
CA ASP A 620 -23.14 0.69 1.34
C ASP A 620 -24.56 0.44 0.80
N GLY A 621 -24.79 0.74 -0.48
CA GLY A 621 -26.06 0.55 -1.17
C GLY A 621 -27.14 1.56 -0.77
N LEU A 622 -26.79 2.66 -0.10
CA LEU A 622 -27.71 3.66 0.42
C LEU A 622 -27.22 5.08 0.10
N PHE A 623 -28.16 6.02 -0.09
CA PHE A 623 -27.85 7.43 0.03
C PHE A 623 -27.94 7.87 1.48
N ASP A 624 -27.06 8.77 1.90
CA ASP A 624 -27.30 9.63 3.05
C ASP A 624 -28.03 10.89 2.55
N VAL A 625 -29.31 11.01 2.89
CA VAL A 625 -30.18 12.12 2.49
C VAL A 625 -30.22 13.13 3.63
N VAL A 626 -29.68 14.32 3.37
CA VAL A 626 -29.59 15.43 4.33
C VAL A 626 -30.58 16.51 3.94
N ILE A 627 -31.66 16.60 4.71
CA ILE A 627 -32.72 17.59 4.54
C ILE A 627 -32.39 18.79 5.43
N ILE A 628 -32.09 19.92 4.80
CA ILE A 628 -31.89 21.19 5.50
C ILE A 628 -33.21 21.96 5.43
N GLY A 629 -33.90 22.04 6.57
CA GLY A 629 -35.25 22.60 6.71
C GLY A 629 -35.32 24.14 6.59
N ASP A 630 -36.37 24.72 7.17
CA ASP A 630 -36.71 26.15 7.07
C ASP A 630 -35.76 27.04 7.87
N PHE A 631 -34.54 27.22 7.34
CA PHE A 631 -33.56 28.17 7.83
C PHE A 631 -33.77 29.55 7.21
N GLY A 632 -33.78 30.58 8.06
CA GLY A 632 -33.65 31.96 7.61
C GLY A 632 -32.26 32.24 7.01
N ARG A 633 -32.13 33.31 6.22
CA ARG A 633 -30.86 33.66 5.52
C ARG A 633 -29.70 33.85 6.50
N PHE A 634 -29.92 34.63 7.55
CA PHE A 634 -28.91 34.90 8.58
C PHE A 634 -28.60 33.66 9.42
N GLU A 635 -29.61 32.83 9.71
CA GLU A 635 -29.46 31.58 10.44
C GLU A 635 -28.59 30.58 9.66
N ALA A 636 -28.79 30.49 8.34
CA ALA A 636 -27.98 29.65 7.46
C ALA A 636 -26.51 30.12 7.40
N ILE A 637 -26.27 31.43 7.26
CA ILE A 637 -24.91 32.01 7.25
C ILE A 637 -24.19 31.71 8.59
N ARG A 638 -24.89 31.86 9.72
CA ARG A 638 -24.33 31.56 11.06
C ARG A 638 -23.86 30.11 11.18
N HIS A 639 -24.51 29.19 10.48
CA HIS A 639 -24.21 27.76 10.54
C HIS A 639 -23.26 27.26 9.45
N LEU A 640 -22.81 28.14 8.55
CA LEU A 640 -21.87 27.77 7.48
C LEU A 640 -20.58 27.10 8.00
N PRO A 641 -19.92 27.54 9.10
CA PRO A 641 -18.74 26.85 9.62
C PRO A 641 -19.03 25.40 10.05
N ARG A 642 -20.24 25.13 10.56
CA ARG A 642 -20.65 23.79 10.98
C ARG A 642 -20.81 22.85 9.78
N LEU A 643 -21.19 23.38 8.63
CA LEU A 643 -21.31 22.64 7.37
C LEU A 643 -19.94 22.18 6.83
N TYR A 644 -18.91 23.01 6.97
CA TYR A 644 -17.52 22.61 6.65
C TYR A 644 -16.96 21.59 7.64
N GLN A 645 -17.38 21.65 8.91
CA GLN A 645 -16.98 20.68 9.93
C GLN A 645 -17.77 19.36 9.85
N GLY A 646 -18.95 19.38 9.23
CA GLY A 646 -19.90 18.26 9.21
C GLY A 646 -20.77 18.16 10.46
N THR A 647 -20.78 19.16 11.34
CA THR A 647 -21.55 19.13 12.62
C THR A 647 -22.95 19.71 12.50
N HIS A 648 -23.33 20.21 11.31
CA HIS A 648 -24.68 20.72 11.00
C HIS A 648 -25.76 19.65 11.10
N VAL A 649 -25.41 18.37 10.93
CA VAL A 649 -26.33 17.23 11.08
C VAL A 649 -26.98 17.12 12.47
N SER A 650 -26.40 17.76 13.49
CA SER A 650 -26.96 17.82 14.85
C SER A 650 -27.92 18.99 15.09
N LEU A 651 -28.12 19.86 14.09
CA LEU A 651 -29.05 21.00 14.21
C LEU A 651 -30.50 20.50 14.17
N LYS A 652 -31.36 21.07 15.03
CA LYS A 652 -32.78 20.67 15.14
C LYS A 652 -33.56 20.74 13.82
N LYS A 653 -33.19 21.68 12.93
CA LYS A 653 -33.80 21.88 11.60
C LYS A 653 -33.11 21.09 10.49
N VAL A 654 -32.22 20.17 10.82
CA VAL A 654 -31.57 19.27 9.87
C VAL A 654 -32.03 17.86 10.19
N ARG A 655 -32.49 17.15 9.17
CA ARG A 655 -32.84 15.73 9.26
C ARG A 655 -31.89 14.94 8.37
N VAL A 656 -31.46 13.79 8.86
CA VAL A 656 -30.64 12.84 8.10
C VAL A 656 -31.38 11.52 8.10
N LEU A 657 -31.56 10.95 6.91
CA LEU A 657 -32.12 9.61 6.73
C LEU A 657 -31.32 8.88 5.66
N ARG A 658 -31.47 7.56 5.61
CA ARG A 658 -30.83 6.71 4.62
C ARG A 658 -31.86 6.06 3.73
N ALA A 659 -31.63 6.06 2.42
CA ALA A 659 -32.58 5.53 1.45
C ALA A 659 -31.87 5.02 0.19
N ARG A 660 -32.36 3.91 -0.37
CA ARG A 660 -32.10 3.41 -1.72
C ARG A 660 -32.87 4.19 -2.77
N ARG A 661 -34.09 4.62 -2.46
CA ARG A 661 -34.92 5.43 -3.36
C ARG A 661 -35.49 6.65 -2.64
N LEU A 662 -35.46 7.78 -3.33
CA LEU A 662 -36.05 9.04 -2.88
C LEU A 662 -36.86 9.67 -4.02
N GLU A 663 -38.08 10.08 -3.74
CA GLU A 663 -38.89 10.91 -4.63
C GLU A 663 -39.04 12.29 -4.00
N VAL A 664 -38.84 13.33 -4.80
CA VAL A 664 -39.03 14.71 -4.38
C VAL A 664 -39.97 15.38 -5.34
N ASP A 665 -41.11 15.81 -4.81
CA ASP A 665 -42.11 16.60 -5.50
C ASP A 665 -42.22 17.98 -4.84
N ALA A 666 -42.64 18.99 -5.59
CA ALA A 666 -42.76 20.35 -5.08
C ALA A 666 -43.89 21.08 -5.80
N THR A 667 -44.61 21.94 -5.06
CA THR A 667 -45.70 22.76 -5.62
C THR A 667 -45.20 23.66 -6.76
N ASP A 668 -44.04 24.28 -6.56
CA ASP A 668 -43.30 25.01 -7.60
C ASP A 668 -42.05 24.20 -7.98
N PRO A 669 -41.72 24.02 -9.28
CA PRO A 669 -40.55 23.25 -9.68
C PRO A 669 -39.26 23.77 -9.06
N VAL A 670 -38.58 22.90 -8.31
CA VAL A 670 -37.30 23.21 -7.64
C VAL A 670 -36.16 22.68 -8.50
N GLY A 671 -35.15 23.52 -8.73
CA GLY A 671 -33.98 23.13 -9.52
C GLY A 671 -33.16 22.01 -8.88
N ILE A 672 -32.52 21.19 -9.72
CA ILE A 672 -31.69 20.06 -9.32
C ILE A 672 -30.30 20.19 -9.94
N GLU A 673 -29.27 19.89 -9.18
CA GLU A 673 -27.92 19.63 -9.70
C GLU A 673 -27.41 18.23 -9.33
N THR A 674 -26.45 17.74 -10.10
CA THR A 674 -25.74 16.49 -9.84
C THR A 674 -24.26 16.68 -10.10
N ASP A 675 -23.41 16.39 -9.13
CA ASP A 675 -21.94 16.50 -9.22
C ASP A 675 -21.44 17.85 -9.79
N GLY A 676 -22.14 18.97 -9.50
CA GLY A 676 -21.80 20.29 -10.01
C GLY A 676 -22.40 20.66 -11.36
N GLU A 677 -23.27 19.82 -11.94
CA GLU A 677 -23.91 20.05 -13.25
C GLU A 677 -25.43 20.19 -13.12
N PRO A 678 -26.08 21.13 -13.85
CA PRO A 678 -27.53 21.27 -13.83
C PRO A 678 -28.23 20.00 -14.34
N ALA A 679 -29.26 19.56 -13.62
CA ALA A 679 -29.93 18.28 -13.86
C ALA A 679 -31.47 18.38 -13.88
N GLY A 680 -32.01 19.55 -14.24
CA GLY A 680 -33.45 19.77 -14.39
C GLY A 680 -34.12 20.28 -13.12
N SER A 681 -35.37 19.87 -12.91
CA SER A 681 -36.20 20.29 -11.78
C SER A 681 -37.07 19.14 -11.26
N THR A 682 -37.66 19.31 -10.08
CA THR A 682 -38.73 18.44 -9.57
C THR A 682 -39.96 18.45 -10.49
N PRO A 683 -40.81 17.39 -10.50
CA PRO A 683 -40.68 16.15 -9.72
C PRO A 683 -39.47 15.31 -10.16
N ALA A 684 -38.82 14.66 -9.19
CA ALA A 684 -37.63 13.88 -9.45
C ALA A 684 -37.55 12.61 -8.59
N VAL A 685 -36.95 11.58 -9.17
CA VAL A 685 -36.71 10.29 -8.53
C VAL A 685 -35.22 10.01 -8.52
N PHE A 686 -34.69 9.69 -7.35
CA PHE A 686 -33.31 9.32 -7.10
C PHE A 686 -33.27 7.86 -6.67
N GLU A 687 -32.42 7.06 -7.30
CA GLU A 687 -32.27 5.63 -6.99
C GLU A 687 -30.80 5.26 -6.91
N VAL A 688 -30.43 4.48 -5.90
CA VAL A 688 -29.11 3.86 -5.84
C VAL A 688 -29.05 2.74 -6.88
N VAL A 689 -28.04 2.79 -7.74
CA VAL A 689 -27.63 1.66 -8.57
C VAL A 689 -26.45 1.01 -7.85
N PRO A 690 -26.67 -0.10 -7.14
CA PRO A 690 -25.63 -0.68 -6.30
C PRO A 690 -24.53 -1.27 -7.18
N ALA A 691 -23.28 -1.17 -6.71
CA ALA A 691 -22.13 -1.82 -7.34
C ALA A 691 -21.97 -1.50 -8.85
N ALA A 692 -22.36 -0.30 -9.25
CA ALA A 692 -22.51 0.09 -10.66
C ALA A 692 -21.21 0.47 -11.37
N LEU A 693 -20.14 0.78 -10.63
CA LEU A 693 -18.89 1.26 -11.21
C LEU A 693 -17.67 0.73 -10.44
N ASP A 694 -16.69 0.18 -11.17
CA ASP A 694 -15.37 -0.14 -10.62
C ASP A 694 -14.43 1.04 -10.86
N VAL A 695 -13.99 1.70 -9.78
CA VAL A 695 -13.12 2.87 -9.88
C VAL A 695 -11.70 2.57 -9.45
N LEU A 696 -10.73 2.99 -10.28
CA LEU A 696 -9.31 2.87 -10.03
C LEU A 696 -8.85 3.85 -8.94
N VAL A 697 -8.25 3.33 -7.89
CA VAL A 697 -7.85 4.07 -6.68
C VAL A 697 -6.33 4.25 -6.61
N TRP A 698 -5.89 5.45 -6.22
CA TRP A 698 -4.46 5.81 -6.10
C TRP A 698 -3.76 5.16 -4.90
#